data_AF-A0A832L4A5-F1
#
_entry.id   AF-A0A832L4A5-F1
#
_cell.length_a   1.000
_cell.length_b   1.000
_cell.length_c   1.000
_cell.angle_alpha   90.00
_cell.angle_beta   90.00
_cell.angle_gamma   90.00
#
_symmetry.space_group_name_H-M   'P 1'
#
loop_
_entity.id
_entity.type
_entity.pdbx_description
1 polymer ?
#
loop_
_entity_poly.entity_id
_entity_poly.type
_entity_poly.pdbx_seq_one_letter_code
_entity_poly.pdbx_strand_id
1 'polypeptide(L)'
;MPEFDKGRVGELLAGLALIGPFRRNDRAVLSLLREKFDLAEERVQAQIDQMVENGILREVGYSIRFNPDMKGDLYLAHYIDQIRNFDALSEWIESWEPRFNDKILTNLEAASGFCEEDVIKDVIKDYFASWINKAIAESKDLSGYHRTECLEALSQFCYLVPEESIDLMYTYIDTPPPGDEDDAILSPTQDTYGTVVIRLIHAGFSREEIFDLLEHIYKNVPSGQYSNYMVESMVTETVSPFYNTLDRIRETLTLLENRLDAENEFSIVALGKALSETLRAAHEMSYLSSPNTITWDIRPLPATPAVLETREHAISILKRVLCHQSVHVRRKAVETSGKIGSKFGDGEFSLSERIAEERRIILAELEQLIPRETDYGVLCNIESLLFRWWEYKVSGTEDAESILKAFPRPMEYIIYGFLFYSRPLLLSFNPETIPSGEEERRKWCSGVKLGFAIPENIFTEFSEPILSFLSTTYPDASSVITLLQDLQAYQEHANINYHLLDSLLSAWIAKDPDIFFELRDREHTWSELPIGFKNAIDLGLCTHDPEQLDSFAGEVLVASQHVDSRRIERFIWLMTRYPPDEARVRDWLTKLIDTGEREIHLTLLYNLWLFSSRLENYEICVTSYLDILSYYETMDEKLLDLIATYVLHDLKENEDRLDSHQKESIKSCFKEKLIATSSLGNGPEHHVQTLINYILTEKEDILDFIRQRAERKRNARNYQILPLNGVSFLMNVKECAELEPILDELFTLMNERLIYREQLSVQLRSIASLKHQVSGKLCLEEHAEHLLSEVGRKE
;
A
#
# COMPACT_ATOMS: atom_id res chain seq x y z
N MET A 1 -46.30 31.42 12.19
CA MET A 1 -45.24 32.44 12.05
C MET A 1 -45.88 33.80 11.74
N PRO A 2 -46.20 34.64 12.74
CA PRO A 2 -46.93 35.91 12.51
C PRO A 2 -46.10 37.03 11.88
N GLU A 3 -44.77 36.92 11.89
CA GLU A 3 -43.83 37.97 11.47
C GLU A 3 -43.35 37.83 10.02
N PHE A 4 -43.74 36.73 9.35
CA PHE A 4 -43.45 36.46 7.96
C PHE A 4 -44.77 36.53 7.17
N ASP A 5 -44.79 37.25 6.05
CA ASP A 5 -45.87 37.09 5.08
C ASP A 5 -45.75 35.71 4.39
N LYS A 6 -46.78 35.29 3.64
CA LYS A 6 -46.79 33.99 2.97
C LYS A 6 -45.55 33.75 2.08
N GLY A 7 -45.00 34.81 1.45
CA GLY A 7 -43.82 34.71 0.60
C GLY A 7 -42.56 34.47 1.41
N ARG A 8 -42.34 35.23 2.48
CA ARG A 8 -41.15 35.09 3.33
C ARG A 8 -41.14 33.79 4.15
N VAL A 9 -42.31 33.20 4.45
CA VAL A 9 -42.38 31.83 5.02
C VAL A 9 -41.88 30.79 4.02
N GLY A 10 -42.24 30.92 2.74
CA GLY A 10 -41.80 30.01 1.68
C GLY A 10 -40.28 30.05 1.50
N GLU A 11 -39.70 31.26 1.44
CA GLU A 11 -38.26 31.46 1.33
C GLU A 11 -37.49 30.90 2.54
N LEU A 12 -38.00 31.08 3.75
CA LEU A 12 -37.40 30.49 4.95
C LEU A 12 -37.42 28.97 4.88
N LEU A 13 -38.55 28.35 4.52
CA LEU A 13 -38.64 26.90 4.41
C LEU A 13 -37.71 26.34 3.32
N ALA A 14 -37.61 27.01 2.17
CA ALA A 14 -36.69 26.65 1.10
C ALA A 14 -35.23 26.78 1.53
N GLY A 15 -34.86 27.87 2.22
CA GLY A 15 -33.52 28.06 2.76
C GLY A 15 -33.14 27.00 3.81
N LEU A 16 -34.07 26.67 4.71
CA LEU A 16 -33.87 25.59 5.69
C LEU A 16 -33.77 24.21 5.04
N ALA A 17 -34.49 23.97 3.95
CA ALA A 17 -34.39 22.74 3.16
C ALA A 17 -33.04 22.67 2.43
N LEU A 18 -32.53 23.80 1.94
CA LEU A 18 -31.26 23.91 1.24
C LEU A 18 -30.04 23.64 2.14
N ILE A 19 -30.05 24.12 3.39
CA ILE A 19 -28.90 23.99 4.32
C ILE A 19 -29.05 22.86 5.36
N GLY A 20 -30.15 22.12 5.32
CA GLY A 20 -30.45 21.01 6.21
C GLY A 20 -29.53 19.80 5.97
N PRO A 21 -29.37 18.89 6.93
CA PRO A 21 -29.76 18.98 8.33
C PRO A 21 -28.75 19.80 9.16
N PHE A 22 -29.18 20.42 10.27
CA PHE A 22 -28.31 21.23 11.16
C PHE A 22 -28.66 21.06 12.64
N ARG A 23 -27.76 21.47 13.55
CA ARG A 23 -28.03 21.37 15.01
C ARG A 23 -29.01 22.45 15.44
N ARG A 24 -29.87 22.16 16.42
CA ARG A 24 -30.86 23.12 16.95
C ARG A 24 -30.26 24.45 17.39
N ASN A 25 -29.06 24.43 17.94
CA ASN A 25 -28.35 25.59 18.46
C ASN A 25 -27.12 25.94 17.61
N ASP A 26 -27.16 25.63 16.31
CA ASP A 26 -26.06 25.92 15.38
C ASP A 26 -25.94 27.44 15.19
N ARG A 27 -24.92 28.04 15.84
CA ARG A 27 -24.69 29.49 15.78
C ARG A 27 -24.45 29.99 14.36
N ALA A 28 -23.89 29.17 13.47
CA ALA A 28 -23.67 29.58 12.08
C ALA A 28 -24.99 29.73 11.34
N VAL A 29 -25.91 28.77 11.51
CA VAL A 29 -27.26 28.81 10.92
C VAL A 29 -28.07 29.96 11.51
N LEU A 30 -28.07 30.12 12.84
CA LEU A 30 -28.81 31.19 13.51
C LEU A 30 -28.34 32.59 13.08
N SER A 31 -27.01 32.77 12.95
CA SER A 31 -26.43 34.02 12.47
C SER A 31 -26.82 34.32 11.02
N LEU A 32 -26.78 33.30 10.15
CA LEU A 32 -27.15 33.45 8.73
C LEU A 32 -28.63 33.81 8.57
N LEU A 33 -29.51 33.13 9.30
CA LEU A 33 -30.95 33.40 9.29
C LEU A 33 -31.28 34.78 9.86
N ARG A 34 -30.57 35.21 10.92
CA ARG A 34 -30.68 36.58 11.45
C ARG A 34 -30.37 37.60 10.37
N GLU A 35 -29.26 37.43 9.66
CA GLU A 35 -28.81 38.38 8.63
C GLU A 35 -29.75 38.40 7.43
N LYS A 36 -30.20 37.24 6.96
CA LYS A 36 -31.11 37.15 5.81
C LYS A 36 -32.52 37.69 6.06
N PHE A 37 -33.05 37.49 7.26
CA PHE A 37 -34.44 37.85 7.56
C PHE A 37 -34.59 39.10 8.43
N ASP A 38 -33.47 39.71 8.86
CA ASP A 38 -33.41 40.86 9.75
C ASP A 38 -34.17 40.63 11.08
N LEU A 39 -33.85 39.51 11.73
CA LEU A 39 -34.49 39.06 12.98
C LEU A 39 -33.46 38.80 14.07
N ALA A 40 -33.75 39.17 15.32
CA ALA A 40 -32.91 38.81 16.46
C ALA A 40 -32.72 37.29 16.57
N GLU A 41 -31.53 36.86 17.00
CA GLU A 41 -31.15 35.43 17.07
C GLU A 41 -32.11 34.62 17.93
N GLU A 42 -32.55 35.19 19.07
CA GLU A 42 -33.52 34.56 19.97
C GLU A 42 -34.88 34.33 19.30
N ARG A 43 -35.25 35.21 18.36
CA ARG A 43 -36.49 35.06 17.58
C ARG A 43 -36.35 33.98 16.52
N VAL A 44 -35.21 33.89 15.84
CA VAL A 44 -34.93 32.81 14.88
C VAL A 44 -35.00 31.46 15.61
N GLN A 45 -34.37 31.35 16.77
CA GLN A 45 -34.43 30.15 17.60
C GLN A 45 -35.88 29.79 17.98
N ALA A 46 -36.67 30.76 18.44
CA ALA A 46 -38.07 30.54 18.79
C ALA A 46 -38.92 30.07 17.60
N GLN A 47 -38.60 30.51 16.37
CA GLN A 47 -39.28 30.05 15.15
C GLN A 47 -38.91 28.61 14.80
N ILE A 48 -37.62 28.23 14.89
CA ILE A 48 -37.17 26.85 14.71
C ILE A 48 -37.84 25.95 15.75
N ASP A 49 -37.88 26.38 17.00
CA ASP A 49 -38.53 25.67 18.10
C ASP A 49 -40.03 25.46 17.83
N GLN A 50 -40.73 26.50 17.35
CA GLN A 50 -42.12 26.37 16.91
C GLN A 50 -42.28 25.40 15.74
N MET A 51 -41.36 25.38 14.77
CA MET A 51 -41.44 24.42 13.65
C MET A 51 -41.27 22.97 14.12
N VAL A 52 -40.43 22.74 15.14
CA VAL A 52 -40.28 21.42 15.78
C VAL A 52 -41.54 21.05 16.56
N GLU A 53 -42.08 21.96 17.38
CA GLU A 53 -43.31 21.74 18.14
C GLU A 53 -44.52 21.44 17.26
N ASN A 54 -44.62 22.12 16.11
CA ASN A 54 -45.69 21.92 15.14
C ASN A 54 -45.44 20.73 14.19
N GLY A 55 -44.33 20.00 14.35
CA GLY A 55 -44.02 18.81 13.57
C GLY A 55 -43.67 19.06 12.11
N ILE A 56 -43.30 20.29 11.74
CA ILE A 56 -42.73 20.63 10.42
C ILE A 56 -41.30 20.10 10.35
N LEU A 57 -40.55 20.32 11.43
CA LEU A 57 -39.23 19.78 11.66
C LEU A 57 -39.29 18.70 12.75
N ARG A 58 -38.28 17.82 12.80
CA ARG A 58 -38.10 16.80 13.82
C ARG A 58 -36.63 16.73 14.24
N GLU A 59 -36.41 16.28 15.47
CA GLU A 59 -35.07 16.00 16.00
C GLU A 59 -34.72 14.53 15.76
N VAL A 60 -33.59 14.29 15.07
CA VAL A 60 -33.02 12.96 14.81
C VAL A 60 -31.55 12.99 15.21
N GLY A 61 -31.22 12.27 16.28
CA GLY A 61 -29.90 12.31 16.90
C GLY A 61 -29.58 13.71 17.40
N TYR A 62 -28.51 14.32 16.88
CA TYR A 62 -28.08 15.69 17.21
C TYR A 62 -28.52 16.75 16.19
N SER A 63 -29.37 16.37 15.22
CA SER A 63 -29.73 17.23 14.08
C SER A 63 -31.24 17.45 13.96
N ILE A 64 -31.62 18.62 13.47
CA ILE A 64 -32.97 18.95 13.04
C ILE A 64 -33.09 18.69 11.54
N ARG A 65 -34.19 18.03 11.14
CA ARG A 65 -34.55 17.71 9.75
C ARG A 65 -36.03 17.95 9.50
N PHE A 66 -36.46 18.01 8.24
CA PHE A 66 -37.87 18.04 7.89
C PHE A 66 -38.61 16.76 8.31
N ASN A 67 -39.92 16.84 8.56
CA ASN A 67 -40.73 15.70 8.98
C ASN A 67 -41.91 15.41 8.02
N PRO A 68 -41.80 14.38 7.15
CA PRO A 68 -40.61 13.59 6.83
C PRO A 68 -39.56 14.37 6.01
N ASP A 69 -38.33 13.85 5.93
CA ASP A 69 -37.21 14.48 5.21
C ASP A 69 -37.59 14.87 3.77
N MET A 70 -38.31 13.99 3.05
CA MET A 70 -38.85 14.22 1.69
C MET A 70 -39.69 15.50 1.54
N LYS A 71 -40.29 16.03 2.61
CA LYS A 71 -40.99 17.33 2.52
C LYS A 71 -40.03 18.48 2.27
N GLY A 72 -38.81 18.43 2.81
CA GLY A 72 -37.77 19.41 2.56
C GLY A 72 -37.43 19.46 1.08
N ASP A 73 -37.15 18.30 0.48
CA ASP A 73 -36.83 18.15 -0.94
C ASP A 73 -37.95 18.70 -1.84
N LEU A 74 -39.22 18.39 -1.51
CA LEU A 74 -40.39 18.91 -2.22
C LEU A 74 -40.56 20.43 -2.08
N TYR A 75 -40.30 21.00 -0.90
CA TYR A 75 -40.34 22.45 -0.71
C TYR A 75 -39.25 23.14 -1.51
N LEU A 76 -38.04 22.57 -1.51
CA LEU A 76 -36.92 23.10 -2.26
C LEU A 76 -37.20 23.04 -3.77
N ALA A 77 -37.65 21.89 -4.28
CA ALA A 77 -38.03 21.72 -5.68
C ALA A 77 -39.14 22.70 -6.11
N HIS A 78 -40.19 22.87 -5.30
CA HIS A 78 -41.26 23.82 -5.59
C HIS A 78 -40.80 25.28 -5.58
N TYR A 79 -39.86 25.64 -4.71
CA TYR A 79 -39.31 26.99 -4.68
C TYR A 79 -38.43 27.27 -5.90
N ILE A 80 -37.59 26.31 -6.29
CA ILE A 80 -36.75 26.41 -7.50
C ILE A 80 -37.64 26.56 -8.76
N ASP A 81 -38.76 25.85 -8.84
CA ASP A 81 -39.76 26.00 -9.93
C ASP A 81 -40.35 27.41 -10.04
N GLN A 82 -40.32 28.21 -8.97
CA GLN A 82 -40.77 29.61 -9.03
C GLN A 82 -39.70 30.56 -9.57
N ILE A 83 -38.41 30.22 -9.47
CA ILE A 83 -37.31 31.09 -9.87
C ILE A 83 -37.10 31.07 -11.40
N ARG A 84 -37.22 29.90 -12.05
CA ARG A 84 -37.18 29.64 -13.52
C ARG A 84 -36.00 30.27 -14.30
N ASN A 85 -35.03 30.89 -13.64
CA ASN A 85 -33.91 31.62 -14.23
C ASN A 85 -32.62 31.24 -13.50
N PHE A 86 -31.58 30.91 -14.28
CA PHE A 86 -30.29 30.48 -13.77
C PHE A 86 -29.60 31.53 -12.89
N ASP A 87 -29.45 32.76 -13.37
CA ASP A 87 -28.76 33.84 -12.64
C ASP A 87 -29.42 34.09 -11.28
N ALA A 88 -30.76 34.17 -11.27
CA ALA A 88 -31.53 34.38 -10.04
C ALA A 88 -31.44 33.19 -9.07
N LEU A 89 -31.32 31.96 -9.59
CA LEU A 89 -31.13 30.77 -8.77
C LEU A 89 -29.70 30.73 -8.19
N SER A 90 -28.68 31.02 -9.00
CA SER A 90 -27.28 31.06 -8.57
C SER A 90 -27.09 32.11 -7.48
N GLU A 91 -27.56 33.34 -7.70
CA GLU A 91 -27.51 34.40 -6.69
C GLU A 91 -28.22 34.00 -5.39
N TRP A 92 -29.36 33.31 -5.50
CA TRP A 92 -30.06 32.80 -4.33
C TRP A 92 -29.24 31.73 -3.60
N ILE A 93 -28.66 30.74 -4.29
CA ILE A 93 -27.86 29.68 -3.66
C ILE A 93 -26.57 30.23 -3.05
N GLU A 94 -25.82 31.07 -3.77
CA GLU A 94 -24.57 31.69 -3.32
C GLU A 94 -24.74 32.47 -2.02
N SER A 95 -25.92 33.04 -1.81
CA SER A 95 -26.26 33.73 -0.57
C SER A 95 -26.37 32.81 0.66
N TRP A 96 -26.31 31.48 0.49
CA TRP A 96 -26.25 30.47 1.54
C TRP A 96 -24.91 29.70 1.60
N GLU A 97 -24.09 29.79 0.55
CA GLU A 97 -22.93 28.92 0.28
C GLU A 97 -21.79 28.92 1.32
N PRO A 98 -21.36 30.07 1.92
CA PRO A 98 -20.05 30.19 2.61
C PRO A 98 -19.80 29.24 3.79
N ARG A 99 -20.80 28.49 4.25
CA ARG A 99 -20.70 27.54 5.38
C ARG A 99 -21.38 26.19 5.16
N PHE A 100 -22.03 25.96 4.02
CA PHE A 100 -22.93 24.81 3.82
C PHE A 100 -22.81 24.14 2.44
N ASN A 101 -21.71 24.34 1.71
CA ASN A 101 -21.57 23.91 0.31
C ASN A 101 -21.94 22.42 0.09
N ASP A 102 -21.36 21.49 0.85
CA ASP A 102 -21.67 20.05 0.76
C ASP A 102 -23.17 19.73 0.95
N LYS A 103 -23.82 20.38 1.92
CA LYS A 103 -25.27 20.20 2.16
C LYS A 103 -26.11 20.79 1.04
N ILE A 104 -25.71 21.96 0.55
CA ILE A 104 -26.40 22.63 -0.56
C ILE A 104 -26.39 21.73 -1.79
N LEU A 105 -25.22 21.20 -2.17
CA LEU A 105 -25.08 20.31 -3.32
C LEU A 105 -25.91 19.04 -3.15
N THR A 106 -25.84 18.39 -1.98
CA THR A 106 -26.61 17.18 -1.65
C THR A 106 -28.13 17.43 -1.70
N ASN A 107 -28.61 18.53 -1.11
CA ASN A 107 -30.05 18.82 -1.07
C ASN A 107 -30.59 19.31 -2.43
N LEU A 108 -29.77 20.00 -3.22
CA LEU A 108 -30.12 20.37 -4.60
C LEU A 108 -30.26 19.14 -5.48
N GLU A 109 -29.34 18.16 -5.34
CA GLU A 109 -29.44 16.88 -6.02
C GLU A 109 -30.73 16.15 -5.63
N ALA A 110 -31.02 16.05 -4.33
CA ALA A 110 -32.23 15.39 -3.86
C ALA A 110 -33.51 16.08 -4.36
N ALA A 111 -33.54 17.41 -4.36
CA ALA A 111 -34.65 18.20 -4.88
C ALA A 111 -34.84 18.05 -6.39
N SER A 112 -33.75 17.90 -7.16
CA SER A 112 -33.81 17.75 -8.62
C SER A 112 -34.64 16.53 -9.06
N GLY A 113 -34.69 15.48 -8.23
CA GLY A 113 -35.53 14.29 -8.44
C GLY A 113 -37.03 14.57 -8.43
N PHE A 114 -37.47 15.69 -7.83
CA PHE A 114 -38.87 16.09 -7.71
C PHE A 114 -39.28 17.21 -8.68
N CYS A 115 -38.37 17.73 -9.50
CA CYS A 115 -38.69 18.73 -10.51
C CYS A 115 -39.46 18.08 -11.69
N GLU A 116 -40.64 18.61 -12.02
CA GLU A 116 -41.49 18.06 -13.09
C GLU A 116 -41.14 18.58 -14.49
N GLU A 117 -40.66 19.83 -14.62
CA GLU A 117 -40.30 20.43 -15.92
C GLU A 117 -38.80 20.20 -16.25
N ASP A 118 -38.50 19.73 -17.47
CA ASP A 118 -37.12 19.51 -17.94
C ASP A 118 -36.27 20.79 -17.87
N VAL A 119 -36.88 21.95 -18.13
CA VAL A 119 -36.23 23.26 -18.06
C VAL A 119 -35.62 23.55 -16.68
N ILE A 120 -36.26 23.10 -15.61
CA ILE A 120 -35.77 23.35 -14.24
C ILE A 120 -34.61 22.40 -13.91
N LYS A 121 -34.68 21.16 -14.41
CA LYS A 121 -33.56 20.22 -14.30
C LYS A 121 -32.34 20.74 -15.04
N ASP A 122 -32.53 21.37 -16.19
CA ASP A 122 -31.45 22.00 -16.94
C ASP A 122 -30.85 23.17 -16.16
N VAL A 123 -31.66 24.02 -15.52
CA VAL A 123 -31.15 25.11 -14.66
C VAL A 123 -30.34 24.58 -13.45
N ILE A 124 -30.75 23.48 -12.84
CA ILE A 124 -29.99 22.85 -11.74
C ILE A 124 -28.68 22.22 -12.27
N LYS A 125 -28.71 21.59 -13.45
CA LYS A 125 -27.51 21.06 -14.10
C LYS A 125 -26.52 22.16 -14.45
N ASP A 126 -27.00 23.28 -14.99
CA ASP A 126 -26.18 24.47 -15.28
C ASP A 126 -25.48 24.97 -14.01
N TYR A 127 -26.12 24.86 -12.84
CA TYR A 127 -25.51 25.23 -11.56
C TYR A 127 -24.40 24.26 -11.17
N PHE A 128 -24.63 22.96 -11.28
CA PHE A 128 -23.59 21.96 -11.04
C PHE A 128 -22.42 22.09 -12.01
N ALA A 129 -22.68 22.32 -13.30
CA ALA A 129 -21.67 22.57 -14.31
C ALA A 129 -20.86 23.85 -14.01
N SER A 130 -21.52 24.94 -13.59
CA SER A 130 -20.86 26.17 -13.16
C SER A 130 -19.95 25.94 -11.94
N TRP A 131 -20.43 25.20 -10.93
CA TRP A 131 -19.64 24.83 -9.75
C TRP A 131 -18.40 24.01 -10.13
N ILE A 132 -18.55 23.02 -11.02
CA ILE A 132 -17.43 22.22 -11.52
C ILE A 132 -16.42 23.09 -12.27
N ASN A 133 -16.88 23.93 -13.19
CA ASN A 133 -16.02 24.81 -13.97
C ASN A 133 -15.22 25.78 -13.09
N LYS A 134 -15.82 26.25 -12.00
CA LYS A 134 -15.12 27.04 -10.98
C LYS A 134 -14.02 26.22 -10.29
N ALA A 135 -14.30 24.99 -9.89
CA ALA A 135 -13.31 24.08 -9.30
C ALA A 135 -12.16 23.75 -10.28
N ILE A 136 -12.47 23.58 -11.57
CA ILE A 136 -11.46 23.41 -12.64
C ILE A 136 -10.57 24.66 -12.74
N ALA A 137 -11.17 25.84 -12.79
CA ALA A 137 -10.44 27.11 -12.92
C ALA A 137 -9.51 27.38 -11.72
N GLU A 138 -9.93 26.98 -10.52
CA GLU A 138 -9.19 27.15 -9.26
C GLU A 138 -8.22 25.98 -8.96
N SER A 139 -8.21 24.93 -9.78
CA SER A 139 -7.47 23.68 -9.55
C SER A 139 -5.98 23.85 -9.22
N LYS A 140 -5.31 24.85 -9.83
CA LYS A 140 -3.88 25.13 -9.61
C LYS A 140 -3.58 25.68 -8.22
N ASP A 141 -4.56 26.29 -7.58
CA ASP A 141 -4.43 26.94 -6.26
C ASP A 141 -4.99 26.06 -5.12
N LEU A 142 -5.69 24.96 -5.46
CA LEU A 142 -6.32 24.04 -4.51
C LEU A 142 -5.36 22.95 -4.02
N SER A 143 -5.22 22.83 -2.68
CA SER A 143 -4.45 21.75 -2.04
C SER A 143 -5.08 20.36 -2.24
N GLY A 144 -4.30 19.30 -2.04
CA GLY A 144 -4.78 17.91 -2.18
C GLY A 144 -6.02 17.60 -1.33
N TYR A 145 -6.05 18.12 -0.09
CA TYR A 145 -7.19 17.99 0.82
C TYR A 145 -8.48 18.59 0.23
N HIS A 146 -8.44 19.83 -0.27
CA HIS A 146 -9.63 20.47 -0.84
C HIS A 146 -10.11 19.78 -2.11
N ARG A 147 -9.19 19.25 -2.92
CA ARG A 147 -9.57 18.43 -4.09
C ARG A 147 -10.28 17.14 -3.69
N THR A 148 -9.90 16.54 -2.57
CA THR A 148 -10.59 15.39 -1.99
C THR A 148 -12.01 15.76 -1.59
N GLU A 149 -12.21 16.86 -0.85
CA GLU A 149 -13.54 17.36 -0.52
C GLU A 149 -14.39 17.66 -1.77
N CYS A 150 -13.78 18.24 -2.82
CA CYS A 150 -14.47 18.50 -4.08
C CYS A 150 -14.94 17.20 -4.77
N LEU A 151 -14.08 16.16 -4.83
CA LEU A 151 -14.44 14.89 -5.45
C LEU A 151 -15.47 14.11 -4.62
N GLU A 152 -15.42 14.20 -3.29
CA GLU A 152 -16.43 13.64 -2.39
C GLU A 152 -17.80 14.29 -2.63
N ALA A 153 -17.84 15.62 -2.76
CA ALA A 153 -19.06 16.35 -3.11
C ALA A 153 -19.54 15.98 -4.52
N LEU A 154 -18.62 15.92 -5.50
CA LEU A 154 -18.91 15.53 -6.88
C LEU A 154 -19.59 14.17 -6.97
N SER A 155 -19.19 13.21 -6.13
CA SER A 155 -19.76 11.86 -6.10
C SER A 155 -21.28 11.83 -5.84
N GLN A 156 -21.85 12.89 -5.24
CA GLN A 156 -23.28 12.97 -4.96
C GLN A 156 -24.10 13.28 -6.22
N PHE A 157 -23.59 14.10 -7.14
CA PHE A 157 -24.37 14.64 -8.27
C PHE A 157 -23.74 14.44 -9.65
N CYS A 158 -22.55 13.82 -9.74
CA CYS A 158 -21.81 13.64 -11.01
C CYS A 158 -22.63 13.06 -12.16
N TYR A 159 -23.62 12.21 -11.87
CA TYR A 159 -24.48 11.60 -12.88
C TYR A 159 -25.42 12.60 -13.59
N LEU A 160 -25.62 13.80 -13.03
CA LEU A 160 -26.41 14.87 -13.64
C LEU A 160 -25.61 15.68 -14.67
N VAL A 161 -24.28 15.75 -14.50
CA VAL A 161 -23.31 16.53 -15.30
C VAL A 161 -22.05 15.68 -15.57
N PRO A 162 -22.20 14.54 -16.27
CA PRO A 162 -21.15 13.53 -16.33
C PRO A 162 -19.93 13.94 -17.16
N GLU A 163 -20.12 14.75 -18.22
CA GLU A 163 -19.03 15.25 -19.06
C GLU A 163 -18.12 16.18 -18.25
N GLU A 164 -18.70 17.18 -17.57
CA GLU A 164 -17.97 18.10 -16.72
C GLU A 164 -17.31 17.39 -15.53
N SER A 165 -17.96 16.35 -14.99
CA SER A 165 -17.39 15.53 -13.91
C SER A 165 -16.11 14.82 -14.34
N ILE A 166 -16.06 14.32 -15.57
CA ILE A 166 -14.86 13.69 -16.14
C ILE A 166 -13.78 14.73 -16.40
N ASP A 167 -14.12 15.89 -16.93
CA ASP A 167 -13.18 16.99 -17.16
C ASP A 167 -12.50 17.44 -15.86
N LEU A 168 -13.26 17.52 -14.77
CA LEU A 168 -12.70 17.82 -13.44
C LEU A 168 -11.73 16.74 -12.97
N MET A 169 -12.09 15.46 -13.13
CA MET A 169 -11.20 14.35 -12.75
C MET A 169 -9.90 14.38 -13.55
N TYR A 170 -9.95 14.54 -14.88
CA TYR A 170 -8.74 14.70 -15.70
C TYR A 170 -7.91 15.90 -15.25
N THR A 171 -8.55 17.05 -15.01
CA THR A 171 -7.85 18.26 -14.56
C THR A 171 -7.09 18.03 -13.26
N TYR A 172 -7.70 17.34 -12.29
CA TYR A 172 -7.08 17.05 -10.99
C TYR A 172 -5.95 16.02 -11.08
N ILE A 173 -6.05 15.05 -12.00
CA ILE A 173 -4.98 14.08 -12.26
C ILE A 173 -3.79 14.76 -12.93
N ASP A 174 -4.05 15.63 -13.92
CA ASP A 174 -3.01 16.23 -14.76
C ASP A 174 -2.33 17.45 -14.12
N THR A 175 -2.94 18.05 -13.11
CA THR A 175 -2.43 19.25 -12.45
C THR A 175 -2.05 18.90 -11.01
N PRO A 176 -0.78 18.69 -10.64
CA PRO A 176 -0.43 18.39 -9.25
C PRO A 176 -0.83 19.53 -8.28
N PRO A 177 -1.18 19.22 -7.02
CA PRO A 177 -1.54 20.26 -6.04
C PRO A 177 -0.31 21.11 -5.65
N PRO A 178 -0.51 22.39 -5.28
CA PRO A 178 0.56 23.26 -4.82
C PRO A 178 0.98 22.88 -3.39
N GLY A 179 2.23 22.45 -3.15
CA GLY A 179 2.75 22.15 -1.81
C GLY A 179 4.03 21.29 -1.74
N ASP A 180 4.74 21.35 -0.60
CA ASP A 180 5.87 20.46 -0.23
C ASP A 180 5.38 19.02 0.04
N GLU A 181 6.29 18.05 0.25
CA GLU A 181 6.00 16.60 0.39
C GLU A 181 4.83 16.21 1.32
N ASP A 182 4.48 17.03 2.33
CA ASP A 182 3.34 16.79 3.23
C ASP A 182 1.97 16.92 2.53
N ASP A 183 1.82 17.77 1.50
CA ASP A 183 0.57 17.91 0.74
C ASP A 183 0.32 16.74 -0.23
N ALA A 184 1.37 15.99 -0.58
CA ALA A 184 1.25 14.77 -1.38
C ALA A 184 0.53 13.65 -0.61
N ILE A 185 0.66 13.60 0.71
CA ILE A 185 0.00 12.60 1.58
C ILE A 185 -1.52 12.79 1.61
N LEU A 186 -2.00 14.03 1.39
CA LEU A 186 -3.42 14.40 1.39
C LEU A 186 -4.01 14.50 -0.02
N SER A 187 -3.29 14.05 -1.05
CA SER A 187 -3.76 14.10 -2.44
C SER A 187 -4.80 13.01 -2.72
N PRO A 188 -5.75 13.26 -3.65
CA PRO A 188 -6.76 12.27 -4.03
C PRO A 188 -6.12 10.95 -4.49
N THR A 189 -6.61 9.83 -3.96
CA THR A 189 -6.19 8.48 -4.34
C THR A 189 -7.29 7.79 -5.15
N GLN A 190 -7.04 6.56 -5.59
CA GLN A 190 -8.07 5.73 -6.23
C GLN A 190 -9.34 5.60 -5.36
N ASP A 191 -9.25 5.68 -4.03
CA ASP A 191 -10.43 5.69 -3.14
C ASP A 191 -11.36 6.86 -3.45
N THR A 192 -10.80 8.04 -3.64
CA THR A 192 -11.55 9.27 -3.90
C THR A 192 -12.18 9.25 -5.30
N TYR A 193 -11.38 9.00 -6.34
CA TYR A 193 -11.88 8.94 -7.72
C TYR A 193 -12.88 7.80 -7.92
N GLY A 194 -12.67 6.66 -7.26
CA GLY A 194 -13.52 5.49 -7.40
C GLY A 194 -14.97 5.72 -6.99
N THR A 195 -15.22 6.60 -6.00
CA THR A 195 -16.59 6.97 -5.61
C THR A 195 -17.37 7.64 -6.75
N VAL A 196 -16.71 8.51 -7.53
CA VAL A 196 -17.32 9.22 -8.66
C VAL A 196 -17.50 8.28 -9.84
N VAL A 197 -16.47 7.51 -10.18
CA VAL A 197 -16.51 6.59 -11.34
C VAL A 197 -17.61 5.53 -11.19
N ILE A 198 -17.76 4.93 -10.00
CA ILE A 198 -18.83 3.93 -9.75
C ILE A 198 -20.22 4.55 -9.96
N ARG A 199 -20.43 5.79 -9.54
CA ARG A 199 -21.70 6.51 -9.75
C ARG A 199 -21.98 6.74 -11.23
N LEU A 200 -20.99 7.16 -12.01
CA LEU A 200 -21.10 7.30 -13.46
C LEU A 200 -21.38 5.96 -14.16
N ILE A 201 -20.76 4.87 -13.68
CA ILE A 201 -21.00 3.51 -14.19
C ILE A 201 -22.46 3.11 -13.99
N HIS A 202 -23.01 3.34 -12.79
CA HIS A 202 -24.40 3.00 -12.45
C HIS A 202 -25.44 3.90 -13.11
N ALA A 203 -25.11 5.17 -13.31
CA ALA A 203 -25.93 6.11 -14.08
C ALA A 203 -25.99 5.75 -15.58
N GLY A 204 -25.10 4.89 -16.02
CA GLY A 204 -25.10 4.36 -17.37
C GLY A 204 -24.39 5.24 -18.38
N PHE A 205 -23.38 6.00 -17.95
CA PHE A 205 -22.54 6.84 -18.81
C PHE A 205 -21.70 6.05 -19.85
N SER A 206 -21.11 6.75 -20.83
CA SER A 206 -20.33 6.14 -21.93
C SER A 206 -19.26 5.18 -21.42
N ARG A 207 -19.27 3.94 -21.91
CA ARG A 207 -18.26 2.95 -21.52
C ARG A 207 -16.87 3.29 -22.09
N GLU A 208 -16.82 3.95 -23.25
CA GLU A 208 -15.55 4.37 -23.87
C GLU A 208 -14.82 5.37 -22.96
N GLU A 209 -15.51 6.44 -22.56
CA GLU A 209 -14.94 7.50 -21.71
C GLU A 209 -14.60 6.99 -20.31
N ILE A 210 -15.40 6.06 -19.76
CA ILE A 210 -15.07 5.42 -18.47
C ILE A 210 -13.75 4.64 -18.58
N PHE A 211 -13.52 3.88 -19.66
CA PHE A 211 -12.26 3.14 -19.79
C PHE A 211 -11.07 4.05 -20.08
N ASP A 212 -11.26 5.16 -20.81
CA ASP A 212 -10.21 6.16 -21.02
C ASP A 212 -9.80 6.81 -19.68
N LEU A 213 -10.77 7.13 -18.84
CA LEU A 213 -10.52 7.66 -17.51
C LEU A 213 -9.85 6.63 -16.58
N LEU A 214 -10.34 5.39 -16.58
CA LEU A 214 -9.77 4.31 -15.77
C LEU A 214 -8.31 4.02 -16.15
N GLU A 215 -7.98 4.06 -17.44
CA GLU A 215 -6.60 3.94 -17.92
C GLU A 215 -5.73 5.07 -17.40
N HIS A 216 -6.25 6.30 -17.42
CA HIS A 216 -5.54 7.48 -16.92
C HIS A 216 -5.32 7.43 -15.41
N ILE A 217 -6.32 6.98 -14.65
CA ILE A 217 -6.24 6.74 -13.21
C ILE A 217 -5.19 5.66 -12.91
N TYR A 218 -5.21 4.55 -13.67
CA TYR A 218 -4.28 3.43 -13.46
C TYR A 218 -2.82 3.87 -13.59
N LYS A 219 -2.52 4.78 -14.52
CA LYS A 219 -1.16 5.26 -14.79
C LYS A 219 -0.69 6.34 -13.82
N ASN A 220 -1.59 7.21 -13.36
CA ASN A 220 -1.20 8.48 -12.73
C ASN A 220 -1.65 8.63 -11.27
N VAL A 221 -2.57 7.79 -10.77
CA VAL A 221 -3.18 7.96 -9.45
C VAL A 221 -2.72 6.87 -8.48
N PRO A 222 -2.20 7.24 -7.29
CA PRO A 222 -1.76 6.27 -6.29
C PRO A 222 -2.93 5.40 -5.80
N SER A 223 -2.63 4.13 -5.52
CA SER A 223 -3.57 3.17 -4.94
C SER A 223 -4.11 3.66 -3.60
N GLY A 224 -5.40 3.46 -3.37
CA GLY A 224 -6.05 3.72 -2.11
C GLY A 224 -5.95 2.56 -1.10
N GLN A 225 -6.58 2.74 0.06
CA GLN A 225 -6.71 1.70 1.09
C GLN A 225 -7.81 0.69 0.79
N TYR A 226 -8.86 1.11 0.08
CA TYR A 226 -10.07 0.30 -0.09
C TYR A 226 -10.07 -0.42 -1.44
N SER A 227 -10.07 -1.76 -1.40
CA SER A 227 -10.00 -2.60 -2.60
C SER A 227 -11.18 -2.41 -3.57
N ASN A 228 -12.36 -2.00 -3.09
CA ASN A 228 -13.55 -1.78 -3.92
C ASN A 228 -13.44 -0.53 -4.82
N TYR A 229 -12.49 0.37 -4.56
CA TYR A 229 -12.23 1.55 -5.39
C TYR A 229 -10.97 1.43 -6.25
N MET A 230 -10.29 0.29 -6.20
CA MET A 230 -9.20 0.02 -7.14
C MET A 230 -9.73 -0.08 -8.57
N VAL A 231 -8.90 0.31 -9.54
CA VAL A 231 -9.24 0.29 -10.98
C VAL A 231 -9.78 -1.08 -11.43
N GLU A 232 -9.19 -2.17 -10.96
CA GLU A 232 -9.66 -3.53 -11.29
C GLU A 232 -11.09 -3.81 -10.80
N SER A 233 -11.46 -3.25 -9.65
CA SER A 233 -12.81 -3.36 -9.08
C SER A 233 -13.79 -2.50 -9.85
N MET A 234 -13.40 -1.29 -10.26
CA MET A 234 -14.24 -0.44 -11.12
C MET A 234 -14.51 -1.08 -12.48
N VAL A 235 -13.51 -1.75 -13.08
CA VAL A 235 -13.73 -2.57 -14.30
C VAL A 235 -14.76 -3.66 -14.04
N THR A 236 -14.68 -4.34 -12.89
CA THR A 236 -15.64 -5.38 -12.48
C THR A 236 -17.07 -4.82 -12.41
N GLU A 237 -17.24 -3.61 -11.87
CA GLU A 237 -18.55 -2.94 -11.80
C GLU A 237 -19.14 -2.63 -13.19
N THR A 238 -18.33 -2.41 -14.22
CA THR A 238 -18.83 -2.17 -15.59
C THR A 238 -19.53 -3.38 -16.21
N VAL A 239 -19.24 -4.58 -15.71
CA VAL A 239 -19.80 -5.86 -16.19
C VAL A 239 -20.58 -6.63 -15.13
N SER A 240 -20.81 -6.03 -13.96
CA SER A 240 -21.60 -6.65 -12.89
C SER A 240 -23.06 -6.83 -13.34
N PRO A 241 -23.63 -8.04 -13.26
CA PRO A 241 -24.99 -8.32 -13.73
C PRO A 241 -26.08 -7.73 -12.83
N PHE A 242 -25.74 -7.18 -11.66
CA PHE A 242 -26.70 -6.51 -10.78
C PHE A 242 -26.87 -5.02 -11.08
N TYR A 243 -25.86 -4.40 -11.71
CA TYR A 243 -25.87 -2.98 -12.04
C TYR A 243 -25.94 -2.72 -13.55
N ASN A 244 -25.81 -3.77 -14.38
CA ASN A 244 -25.80 -3.68 -15.83
C ASN A 244 -26.78 -4.66 -16.48
N THR A 245 -27.34 -4.26 -17.62
CA THR A 245 -28.08 -5.18 -18.48
C THR A 245 -27.11 -6.15 -19.17
N LEU A 246 -27.59 -7.36 -19.49
CA LEU A 246 -26.77 -8.39 -20.15
C LEU A 246 -26.28 -7.95 -21.54
N ASP A 247 -27.07 -7.14 -22.26
CA ASP A 247 -26.66 -6.52 -23.54
C ASP A 247 -25.47 -5.59 -23.35
N ARG A 248 -25.57 -4.69 -22.36
CA ARG A 248 -24.50 -3.74 -22.04
C ARG A 248 -23.21 -4.43 -21.61
N ILE A 249 -23.32 -5.56 -20.90
CA ILE A 249 -22.16 -6.40 -20.56
C ILE A 249 -21.49 -6.92 -21.83
N ARG A 250 -22.25 -7.45 -22.79
CA ARG A 250 -21.70 -7.95 -24.07
C ARG A 250 -21.05 -6.85 -24.90
N GLU A 251 -21.68 -5.67 -24.97
CA GLU A 251 -21.10 -4.49 -25.62
C GLU A 251 -19.79 -4.07 -24.96
N THR A 252 -19.76 -4.05 -23.62
CA THR A 252 -18.57 -3.72 -22.82
C THR A 252 -17.43 -4.72 -23.07
N LEU A 253 -17.72 -6.02 -23.11
CA LEU A 253 -16.72 -7.05 -23.42
C LEU A 253 -16.16 -6.91 -24.84
N THR A 254 -17.03 -6.58 -25.81
CA THR A 254 -16.62 -6.36 -27.21
C THR A 254 -15.74 -5.12 -27.34
N LEU A 255 -16.09 -4.04 -26.63
CA LEU A 255 -15.27 -2.83 -26.57
C LEU A 255 -13.87 -3.13 -26.02
N LEU A 256 -13.78 -3.85 -24.89
CA LEU A 256 -12.50 -4.21 -24.28
C LEU A 256 -11.68 -5.15 -25.17
N GLU A 257 -12.33 -6.08 -25.88
CA GLU A 257 -11.65 -6.92 -26.87
C GLU A 257 -11.06 -6.07 -28.02
N ASN A 258 -11.83 -5.11 -28.55
CA ASN A 258 -11.37 -4.24 -29.64
C ASN A 258 -10.24 -3.29 -29.20
N ARG A 259 -10.21 -2.91 -27.92
CA ARG A 259 -9.17 -2.05 -27.31
C ARG A 259 -7.94 -2.83 -26.84
N LEU A 260 -7.93 -4.16 -26.95
CA LEU A 260 -6.82 -4.97 -26.46
C LEU A 260 -5.53 -4.61 -27.20
N ASP A 261 -4.58 -4.05 -26.45
CA ASP A 261 -3.26 -3.69 -26.94
C ASP A 261 -2.20 -4.41 -26.09
N ALA A 262 -1.34 -5.17 -26.77
CA ALA A 262 -0.31 -5.98 -26.12
C ALA A 262 0.74 -5.16 -25.38
N GLU A 263 0.92 -3.89 -25.74
CA GLU A 263 1.86 -2.96 -25.08
C GLU A 263 1.20 -2.19 -23.93
N ASN A 264 -0.13 -2.27 -23.80
CA ASN A 264 -0.89 -1.56 -22.78
C ASN A 264 -1.36 -2.52 -21.67
N GLU A 265 -0.64 -2.51 -20.55
CA GLU A 265 -0.93 -3.34 -19.37
C GLU A 265 -2.39 -3.19 -18.89
N PHE A 266 -2.91 -1.96 -18.83
CA PHE A 266 -4.28 -1.71 -18.39
C PHE A 266 -5.30 -2.43 -19.29
N SER A 267 -5.10 -2.42 -20.61
CA SER A 267 -6.02 -3.08 -21.55
C SER A 267 -6.11 -4.60 -21.30
N ILE A 268 -4.96 -5.23 -21.00
CA ILE A 268 -4.85 -6.66 -20.70
C ILE A 268 -5.54 -6.97 -19.37
N VAL A 269 -5.27 -6.16 -18.34
CA VAL A 269 -5.86 -6.29 -17.01
C VAL A 269 -7.38 -6.11 -17.06
N ALA A 270 -7.86 -5.06 -17.73
CA ALA A 270 -9.27 -4.72 -17.82
C ALA A 270 -10.08 -5.84 -18.50
N LEU A 271 -9.63 -6.32 -19.66
CA LEU A 271 -10.29 -7.44 -20.34
C LEU A 271 -10.28 -8.71 -19.47
N GLY A 272 -9.14 -9.04 -18.86
CA GLY A 272 -9.01 -10.20 -17.99
C GLY A 272 -9.95 -10.16 -16.77
N LYS A 273 -10.14 -8.98 -16.16
CA LYS A 273 -11.06 -8.76 -15.03
C LYS A 273 -12.51 -8.82 -15.46
N ALA A 274 -12.88 -8.18 -16.57
CA ALA A 274 -14.24 -8.19 -17.09
C ALA A 274 -14.70 -9.60 -17.47
N LEU A 275 -13.83 -10.38 -18.12
CA LEU A 275 -14.08 -11.79 -18.43
C LEU A 275 -14.21 -12.64 -17.16
N SER A 276 -13.32 -12.43 -16.18
CA SER A 276 -13.36 -13.15 -14.91
C SER A 276 -14.69 -12.92 -14.19
N GLU A 277 -15.13 -11.66 -14.07
CA GLU A 277 -16.39 -11.32 -13.42
C GLU A 277 -17.58 -11.93 -14.14
N THR A 278 -17.67 -11.76 -15.47
CA THR A 278 -18.77 -12.31 -16.28
C THR A 278 -18.87 -13.84 -16.15
N LEU A 279 -17.73 -14.53 -16.01
CA LEU A 279 -17.65 -15.99 -15.94
C LEU A 279 -17.74 -16.56 -14.52
N ARG A 280 -17.94 -15.74 -13.49
CA ARG A 280 -18.16 -16.21 -12.10
C ARG A 280 -19.39 -17.09 -11.97
N ALA A 281 -19.41 -17.90 -10.91
CA ALA A 281 -20.57 -18.70 -10.53
C ALA A 281 -21.59 -17.89 -9.73
N ALA A 282 -21.10 -16.95 -8.92
CA ALA A 282 -21.90 -16.05 -8.11
C ALA A 282 -21.23 -14.68 -8.00
N HIS A 283 -22.07 -13.66 -7.96
CA HIS A 283 -21.69 -12.26 -8.03
C HIS A 283 -22.00 -11.59 -6.69
N GLU A 284 -21.14 -10.66 -6.31
CA GLU A 284 -21.33 -9.89 -5.09
C GLU A 284 -22.41 -8.83 -5.30
N MET A 285 -23.24 -8.63 -4.29
CA MET A 285 -24.29 -7.63 -4.28
C MET A 285 -24.35 -7.00 -2.90
N SER A 286 -24.39 -5.67 -2.85
CA SER A 286 -24.71 -4.92 -1.64
C SER A 286 -26.12 -4.37 -1.73
N TYR A 287 -26.91 -4.50 -0.67
CA TYR A 287 -28.21 -3.84 -0.56
C TYR A 287 -28.47 -3.34 0.86
N LEU A 288 -29.27 -2.28 0.98
CA LEU A 288 -29.73 -1.80 2.27
C LEU A 288 -30.80 -2.77 2.80
N SER A 289 -30.44 -3.58 3.80
CA SER A 289 -31.39 -4.43 4.52
C SER A 289 -32.16 -3.67 5.59
N SER A 290 -31.61 -2.54 6.04
CA SER A 290 -32.27 -1.56 6.88
C SER A 290 -31.72 -0.15 6.58
N PRO A 291 -32.38 0.94 7.02
CA PRO A 291 -31.92 2.31 6.78
C PRO A 291 -30.46 2.58 7.18
N ASN A 292 -29.89 1.78 8.10
CA ASN A 292 -28.52 1.92 8.58
C ASN A 292 -27.71 0.62 8.46
N THR A 293 -28.16 -0.34 7.63
CA THR A 293 -27.46 -1.63 7.48
C THR A 293 -27.34 -1.98 6.01
N ILE A 294 -26.10 -1.91 5.52
CA ILE A 294 -25.71 -2.51 4.25
C ILE A 294 -25.47 -3.99 4.50
N THR A 295 -26.17 -4.84 3.78
CA THR A 295 -25.93 -6.28 3.75
C THR A 295 -25.19 -6.61 2.46
N TRP A 296 -24.07 -7.28 2.63
CA TRP A 296 -23.30 -7.88 1.55
C TRP A 296 -23.78 -9.31 1.36
N ASP A 297 -24.18 -9.65 0.15
CA ASP A 297 -24.71 -10.96 -0.23
C ASP A 297 -24.02 -11.43 -1.51
N ILE A 298 -24.04 -12.74 -1.74
CA ILE A 298 -23.46 -13.36 -2.93
C ILE A 298 -24.58 -14.14 -3.60
N ARG A 299 -24.92 -13.72 -4.81
CA ARG A 299 -26.07 -14.28 -5.54
C ARG A 299 -25.65 -14.93 -6.84
N PRO A 300 -26.07 -16.19 -7.09
CA PRO A 300 -25.90 -16.80 -8.39
C PRO A 300 -26.95 -16.30 -9.37
N LEU A 301 -26.57 -16.24 -10.65
CA LEU A 301 -27.52 -15.98 -11.72
C LEU A 301 -28.33 -17.23 -12.08
N PRO A 302 -29.61 -17.07 -12.50
CA PRO A 302 -30.38 -18.15 -13.09
C PRO A 302 -29.85 -18.49 -14.50
N ALA A 303 -29.90 -19.76 -14.87
CA ALA A 303 -29.53 -20.26 -16.20
C ALA A 303 -30.58 -19.91 -17.28
N THR A 304 -30.79 -18.62 -17.53
CA THR A 304 -31.68 -18.13 -18.60
C THR A 304 -30.93 -18.06 -19.94
N PRO A 305 -31.64 -18.12 -21.09
CA PRO A 305 -30.98 -18.03 -22.40
C PRO A 305 -30.07 -16.80 -22.57
N ALA A 306 -30.50 -15.63 -22.09
CA ALA A 306 -29.72 -14.40 -22.18
C ALA A 306 -28.42 -14.47 -21.34
N VAL A 307 -28.47 -15.07 -20.15
CA VAL A 307 -27.27 -15.28 -19.31
C VAL A 307 -26.31 -16.24 -20.02
N LEU A 308 -26.82 -17.34 -20.57
CA LEU A 308 -26.01 -18.34 -21.29
C LEU A 308 -25.32 -17.74 -22.52
N GLU A 309 -26.02 -16.89 -23.28
CA GLU A 309 -25.49 -16.18 -24.44
C GLU A 309 -24.37 -15.20 -24.05
N THR A 310 -24.55 -14.42 -22.98
CA THR A 310 -23.49 -13.51 -22.49
C THR A 310 -22.24 -14.28 -22.06
N ARG A 311 -22.41 -15.44 -21.42
CA ARG A 311 -21.28 -16.30 -21.05
C ARG A 311 -20.62 -16.94 -22.26
N GLU A 312 -21.38 -17.35 -23.27
CA GLU A 312 -20.85 -17.87 -24.54
C GLU A 312 -19.97 -16.83 -25.24
N HIS A 313 -20.43 -15.58 -25.26
CA HIS A 313 -19.65 -14.46 -25.79
C HIS A 313 -18.32 -14.29 -25.05
N ALA A 314 -18.36 -14.29 -23.72
CA ALA A 314 -17.15 -14.19 -22.89
C ALA A 314 -16.18 -15.36 -23.12
N ILE A 315 -16.66 -16.60 -23.22
CA ILE A 315 -15.82 -17.76 -23.56
C ILE A 315 -15.23 -17.63 -24.97
N SER A 316 -16.02 -17.18 -25.94
CA SER A 316 -15.55 -16.96 -27.32
C SER A 316 -14.38 -15.97 -27.39
N ILE A 317 -14.45 -14.87 -26.62
CA ILE A 317 -13.35 -13.91 -26.47
C ILE A 317 -12.15 -14.59 -25.81
N LEU A 318 -12.34 -15.26 -24.66
CA LEU A 318 -11.26 -15.91 -23.93
C LEU A 318 -10.47 -16.91 -24.79
N LYS A 319 -11.16 -17.66 -25.66
CA LYS A 319 -10.52 -18.57 -26.64
C LYS A 319 -9.59 -17.83 -27.60
N ARG A 320 -10.01 -16.67 -28.12
CA ARG A 320 -9.17 -15.86 -29.02
C ARG A 320 -7.95 -15.30 -28.29
N VAL A 321 -8.14 -14.84 -27.05
CA VAL A 321 -7.06 -14.27 -26.22
C VAL A 321 -6.04 -15.34 -25.81
N LEU A 322 -6.45 -16.59 -25.58
CA LEU A 322 -5.54 -17.73 -25.34
C LEU A 322 -4.60 -18.01 -26.52
N CYS A 323 -5.03 -17.70 -27.74
CA CYS A 323 -4.26 -17.89 -28.98
C CYS A 323 -3.61 -16.60 -29.49
N HIS A 324 -3.55 -15.56 -28.66
CA HIS A 324 -3.00 -14.26 -29.05
C HIS A 324 -1.48 -14.32 -29.26
N GLN A 325 -0.92 -13.47 -30.12
CA GLN A 325 0.53 -13.47 -30.43
C GLN A 325 1.39 -13.01 -29.24
N SER A 326 0.89 -12.10 -28.40
CA SER A 326 1.59 -11.61 -27.21
C SER A 326 1.56 -12.61 -26.05
N VAL A 327 2.74 -12.86 -25.47
CA VAL A 327 2.93 -13.71 -24.29
C VAL A 327 2.15 -13.17 -23.09
N HIS A 328 2.19 -11.86 -22.82
CA HIS A 328 1.48 -11.25 -21.69
C HIS A 328 -0.04 -11.48 -21.77
N VAL A 329 -0.60 -11.33 -22.96
CA VAL A 329 -2.02 -11.55 -23.23
C VAL A 329 -2.40 -13.02 -22.98
N ARG A 330 -1.60 -13.97 -23.50
CA ARG A 330 -1.83 -15.41 -23.25
C ARG A 330 -1.71 -15.76 -21.77
N ARG A 331 -0.71 -15.23 -21.05
CA ARG A 331 -0.54 -15.45 -19.61
C ARG A 331 -1.76 -14.95 -18.83
N LYS A 332 -2.29 -13.77 -19.15
CA LYS A 332 -3.52 -13.26 -18.52
C LYS A 332 -4.74 -14.12 -18.84
N ALA A 333 -4.87 -14.60 -20.07
CA ALA A 333 -5.96 -15.49 -20.46
C ALA A 333 -5.96 -16.79 -19.64
N VAL A 334 -4.80 -17.42 -19.43
CA VAL A 334 -4.68 -18.61 -18.58
C VAL A 334 -5.06 -18.32 -17.12
N GLU A 335 -4.69 -17.15 -16.59
CA GLU A 335 -5.13 -16.71 -15.26
C GLU A 335 -6.67 -16.57 -15.18
N THR A 336 -7.27 -15.89 -16.17
CA THR A 336 -8.72 -15.73 -16.30
C THR A 336 -9.44 -17.07 -16.43
N SER A 337 -8.89 -18.05 -17.17
CA SER A 337 -9.42 -19.41 -17.23
C SER A 337 -9.55 -20.05 -15.86
N GLY A 338 -8.59 -19.81 -14.96
CA GLY A 338 -8.63 -20.28 -13.57
C GLY A 338 -9.69 -19.63 -12.68
N LYS A 339 -10.38 -18.60 -13.16
CA LYS A 339 -11.49 -17.90 -12.47
C LYS A 339 -12.87 -18.33 -12.97
N ILE A 340 -12.95 -19.15 -14.02
CA ILE A 340 -14.24 -19.65 -14.54
C ILE A 340 -15.00 -20.38 -13.43
N GLY A 341 -16.20 -19.87 -13.12
CA GLY A 341 -17.05 -20.39 -12.06
C GLY A 341 -16.49 -20.22 -10.66
N SER A 342 -15.60 -19.24 -10.42
CA SER A 342 -15.15 -18.91 -9.07
C SER A 342 -16.31 -18.43 -8.22
N LYS A 343 -16.27 -18.74 -6.92
CA LYS A 343 -17.34 -18.49 -5.95
C LYS A 343 -16.78 -17.97 -4.63
N PHE A 344 -17.60 -17.22 -3.91
CA PHE A 344 -17.46 -16.99 -2.48
C PHE A 344 -18.61 -17.75 -1.78
N GLY A 345 -18.30 -18.57 -0.78
CA GLY A 345 -19.28 -19.37 -0.04
C GLY A 345 -19.67 -20.71 -0.67
N ASP A 346 -20.50 -21.47 0.06
CA ASP A 346 -21.00 -22.79 -0.32
C ASP A 346 -22.49 -22.76 -0.66
N GLY A 347 -22.86 -23.33 -1.81
CA GLY A 347 -24.25 -23.40 -2.31
C GLY A 347 -24.35 -24.15 -3.63
N GLU A 348 -25.54 -24.67 -3.94
CA GLU A 348 -25.87 -25.21 -5.26
C GLU A 348 -26.20 -24.09 -6.24
N PHE A 349 -25.76 -24.21 -7.50
CA PHE A 349 -25.88 -23.16 -8.50
C PHE A 349 -26.57 -23.67 -9.76
N SER A 350 -27.50 -22.86 -10.29
CA SER A 350 -28.23 -23.21 -11.52
C SER A 350 -27.35 -23.29 -12.77
N LEU A 351 -26.17 -22.66 -12.75
CA LEU A 351 -25.20 -22.64 -13.86
C LEU A 351 -24.13 -23.75 -13.76
N SER A 352 -24.21 -24.68 -12.81
CA SER A 352 -23.16 -25.67 -12.53
C SER A 352 -22.77 -26.50 -13.76
N GLU A 353 -23.76 -27.06 -14.48
CA GLU A 353 -23.53 -27.84 -15.71
C GLU A 353 -22.91 -26.98 -16.82
N ARG A 354 -23.37 -25.74 -16.97
CA ARG A 354 -22.84 -24.81 -17.97
C ARG A 354 -21.39 -24.45 -17.65
N ILE A 355 -21.06 -24.13 -16.40
CA ILE A 355 -19.69 -23.83 -15.97
C ILE A 355 -18.76 -25.02 -16.21
N ALA A 356 -19.23 -26.24 -15.96
CA ALA A 356 -18.46 -27.44 -16.26
C ALA A 356 -18.19 -27.56 -17.76
N GLU A 357 -19.19 -27.32 -18.62
CA GLU A 357 -19.00 -27.30 -20.07
C GLU A 357 -18.01 -26.22 -20.54
N GLU A 358 -18.12 -25.00 -20.00
CA GLU A 358 -17.20 -23.89 -20.32
C GLU A 358 -15.75 -24.24 -19.97
N ARG A 359 -15.53 -24.91 -18.84
CA ARG A 359 -14.20 -25.41 -18.45
C ARG A 359 -13.70 -26.51 -19.40
N ARG A 360 -14.56 -27.43 -19.86
CA ARG A 360 -14.18 -28.45 -20.86
C ARG A 360 -13.73 -27.80 -22.17
N ILE A 361 -14.47 -26.79 -22.63
CA ILE A 361 -14.13 -26.04 -23.84
C ILE A 361 -12.74 -25.42 -23.70
N ILE A 362 -12.47 -24.72 -22.59
CA ILE A 362 -11.17 -24.09 -22.36
C ILE A 362 -10.06 -25.12 -22.17
N LEU A 363 -10.33 -26.23 -21.48
CA LEU A 363 -9.36 -27.31 -21.31
C LEU A 363 -8.91 -27.90 -22.66
N ALA A 364 -9.85 -28.09 -23.60
CA ALA A 364 -9.54 -28.55 -24.95
C ALA A 364 -8.69 -27.55 -25.75
N GLU A 365 -8.90 -26.24 -25.58
CA GLU A 365 -8.06 -25.22 -26.21
C GLU A 365 -6.64 -25.22 -25.61
N LEU A 366 -6.51 -25.38 -24.28
CA LEU A 366 -5.20 -25.51 -23.63
C LEU A 366 -4.46 -26.75 -24.11
N GLU A 367 -5.14 -27.89 -24.25
CA GLU A 367 -4.55 -29.13 -24.78
C GLU A 367 -3.96 -28.94 -26.20
N GLN A 368 -4.64 -28.17 -27.05
CA GLN A 368 -4.15 -27.85 -28.40
C GLN A 368 -3.00 -26.83 -28.41
N LEU A 369 -2.96 -25.93 -27.44
CA LEU A 369 -1.94 -24.90 -27.30
C LEU A 369 -0.61 -25.47 -26.80
N ILE A 370 -0.64 -26.37 -25.83
CA ILE A 370 0.55 -26.90 -25.13
C ILE A 370 1.67 -27.39 -26.08
N PRO A 371 1.41 -28.22 -27.12
CA PRO A 371 2.47 -28.71 -27.99
C PRO A 371 3.11 -27.65 -28.90
N ARG A 372 2.50 -26.47 -29.00
CA ARG A 372 2.93 -25.37 -29.89
C ARG A 372 3.48 -24.17 -29.13
N GLU A 373 3.30 -24.13 -27.81
CA GLU A 373 3.77 -23.04 -26.97
C GLU A 373 5.28 -23.19 -26.73
N THR A 374 6.02 -22.11 -26.98
CA THR A 374 7.46 -22.05 -26.79
C THR A 374 7.85 -21.25 -25.56
N ASP A 375 6.93 -20.43 -25.02
CA ASP A 375 7.17 -19.66 -23.81
C ASP A 375 6.97 -20.52 -22.55
N TYR A 376 8.04 -20.72 -21.79
CA TYR A 376 7.98 -21.50 -20.56
C TYR A 376 7.12 -20.84 -19.47
N GLY A 377 6.99 -19.51 -19.45
CA GLY A 377 6.09 -18.81 -18.53
C GLY A 377 4.61 -19.11 -18.77
N VAL A 378 4.19 -19.17 -20.04
CA VAL A 378 2.85 -19.62 -20.42
C VAL A 378 2.65 -21.08 -20.05
N LEU A 379 3.60 -21.97 -20.40
CA LEU A 379 3.52 -23.39 -20.04
C LEU A 379 3.42 -23.61 -18.53
N CYS A 380 4.23 -22.91 -17.73
CA CYS A 380 4.14 -22.97 -16.26
C CYS A 380 2.77 -22.52 -15.73
N ASN A 381 2.19 -21.48 -16.32
CA ASN A 381 0.83 -21.02 -15.98
C ASN A 381 -0.23 -22.07 -16.32
N ILE A 382 -0.12 -22.72 -17.49
CA ILE A 382 -1.05 -23.77 -17.92
C ILE A 382 -0.93 -24.98 -17.00
N GLU A 383 0.28 -25.50 -16.79
CA GLU A 383 0.51 -26.66 -15.91
C GLU A 383 -0.02 -26.38 -14.50
N SER A 384 0.24 -25.18 -13.98
CA SER A 384 -0.26 -24.73 -12.69
C SER A 384 -1.79 -24.72 -12.60
N LEU A 385 -2.46 -24.29 -13.66
CA LEU A 385 -3.91 -24.30 -13.75
C LEU A 385 -4.46 -25.73 -13.78
N LEU A 386 -3.88 -26.59 -14.64
CA LEU A 386 -4.24 -28.00 -14.76
C LEU A 386 -4.07 -28.74 -13.43
N PHE A 387 -2.94 -28.50 -12.75
CA PHE A 387 -2.66 -29.09 -11.45
C PHE A 387 -3.71 -28.68 -10.41
N ARG A 388 -4.09 -27.40 -10.36
CA ARG A 388 -5.15 -26.92 -9.46
C ARG A 388 -6.49 -27.58 -9.78
N TRP A 389 -6.86 -27.66 -11.05
CA TRP A 389 -8.09 -28.30 -11.50
C TRP A 389 -8.15 -29.79 -11.12
N TRP A 390 -7.04 -30.49 -11.27
CA TRP A 390 -6.89 -31.88 -10.84
C TRP A 390 -6.90 -32.04 -9.30
N GLU A 391 -6.16 -31.19 -8.56
CA GLU A 391 -6.05 -31.19 -7.09
C GLU A 391 -7.44 -31.11 -6.44
N TYR A 392 -8.29 -30.23 -6.96
CA TYR A 392 -9.62 -29.97 -6.42
C TYR A 392 -10.74 -30.76 -7.11
N LYS A 393 -10.44 -31.64 -8.08
CA LYS A 393 -11.46 -32.35 -8.91
C LYS A 393 -12.54 -31.39 -9.39
N VAL A 394 -12.13 -30.27 -9.97
CA VAL A 394 -13.05 -29.26 -10.45
C VAL A 394 -13.94 -29.86 -11.54
N SER A 395 -15.25 -29.70 -11.43
CA SER A 395 -16.17 -30.27 -12.43
C SER A 395 -15.93 -29.64 -13.81
N GLY A 396 -15.89 -30.48 -14.85
CA GLY A 396 -15.59 -30.07 -16.22
C GLY A 396 -14.11 -30.08 -16.58
N THR A 397 -13.25 -30.57 -15.68
CA THR A 397 -11.79 -30.63 -15.90
C THR A 397 -11.24 -32.04 -15.71
N GLU A 398 -12.06 -33.06 -15.97
CA GLU A 398 -11.72 -34.47 -15.73
C GLU A 398 -10.50 -34.92 -16.56
N ASP A 399 -10.33 -34.37 -17.77
CA ASP A 399 -9.18 -34.65 -18.65
C ASP A 399 -7.87 -33.94 -18.23
N ALA A 400 -7.89 -33.10 -17.19
CA ALA A 400 -6.68 -32.43 -16.72
C ALA A 400 -5.59 -33.45 -16.31
N GLU A 401 -5.98 -34.63 -15.80
CA GLU A 401 -5.03 -35.68 -15.45
C GLU A 401 -4.28 -36.26 -16.67
N SER A 402 -4.99 -36.55 -17.76
CA SER A 402 -4.38 -37.10 -18.98
C SER A 402 -3.46 -36.07 -19.64
N ILE A 403 -3.87 -34.80 -19.65
CA ILE A 403 -3.06 -33.71 -20.17
C ILE A 403 -1.81 -33.51 -19.32
N LEU A 404 -1.91 -33.54 -17.98
CA LEU A 404 -0.75 -33.45 -17.09
C LEU A 404 0.25 -34.61 -17.30
N LYS A 405 -0.24 -35.83 -17.57
CA LYS A 405 0.62 -36.98 -17.91
C LYS A 405 1.40 -36.75 -19.21
N ALA A 406 0.75 -36.15 -20.21
CA ALA A 406 1.34 -35.90 -21.53
C ALA A 406 2.09 -34.55 -21.64
N PHE A 407 2.02 -33.71 -20.60
CA PHE A 407 2.58 -32.35 -20.61
C PHE A 407 4.09 -32.35 -20.89
N PRO A 408 4.60 -31.51 -21.82
CA PRO A 408 6.00 -31.46 -22.17
C PRO A 408 6.82 -30.86 -21.02
N ARG A 409 7.85 -31.59 -20.59
CA ARG A 409 8.74 -31.15 -19.51
C ARG A 409 10.22 -31.35 -19.90
N PRO A 410 10.71 -30.67 -20.94
CA PRO A 410 12.14 -30.66 -21.23
C PRO A 410 12.91 -30.08 -20.04
N MET A 411 14.21 -30.38 -19.93
CA MET A 411 14.98 -29.99 -18.75
C MET A 411 15.08 -28.46 -18.60
N GLU A 412 15.12 -27.74 -19.72
CA GLU A 412 15.11 -26.29 -19.79
C GLU A 412 13.82 -25.70 -19.17
N TYR A 413 12.66 -26.31 -19.44
CA TYR A 413 11.40 -25.95 -18.80
C TYR A 413 11.44 -26.18 -17.28
N ILE A 414 12.02 -27.32 -16.85
CA ILE A 414 12.18 -27.64 -15.42
C ILE A 414 13.09 -26.62 -14.73
N ILE A 415 14.23 -26.26 -15.33
CA ILE A 415 15.15 -25.24 -14.79
C ILE A 415 14.45 -23.88 -14.74
N TYR A 416 13.75 -23.49 -15.80
CA TYR A 416 12.98 -22.25 -15.83
C TYR A 416 11.95 -22.20 -14.70
N GLY A 417 11.08 -23.21 -14.59
CA GLY A 417 10.06 -23.20 -13.55
C GLY A 417 10.69 -23.25 -12.15
N PHE A 418 11.82 -23.96 -11.97
CA PHE A 418 12.56 -23.99 -10.70
C PHE A 418 13.08 -22.61 -10.29
N LEU A 419 13.55 -21.82 -11.25
CA LEU A 419 14.10 -20.49 -10.97
C LEU A 419 13.04 -19.40 -10.89
N PHE A 420 11.95 -19.48 -11.67
CA PHE A 420 10.99 -18.38 -11.85
C PHE A 420 9.59 -18.65 -11.29
N TYR A 421 9.26 -19.88 -10.90
CA TYR A 421 7.93 -20.25 -10.41
C TYR A 421 7.98 -20.94 -9.04
N SER A 422 7.24 -20.39 -8.07
CA SER A 422 7.19 -20.91 -6.70
C SER A 422 6.19 -22.07 -6.50
N ARG A 423 5.93 -22.86 -7.54
CA ARG A 423 4.90 -23.92 -7.56
C ARG A 423 5.53 -25.30 -7.74
N PRO A 424 4.86 -26.39 -7.32
CA PRO A 424 5.46 -27.72 -7.38
C PRO A 424 5.84 -28.05 -8.83
N LEU A 425 7.14 -28.10 -9.11
CA LEU A 425 7.65 -28.66 -10.36
C LEU A 425 7.58 -30.16 -10.29
N LEU A 426 6.85 -30.73 -11.23
CA LEU A 426 6.79 -32.17 -11.43
C LEU A 426 7.86 -32.50 -12.46
N LEU A 427 8.93 -33.24 -12.11
CA LEU A 427 9.81 -33.81 -13.14
C LEU A 427 9.02 -34.74 -14.08
N SER A 428 8.06 -35.45 -13.50
CA SER A 428 7.06 -36.23 -14.20
C SER A 428 5.80 -36.30 -13.35
N PHE A 429 4.63 -36.25 -13.99
CA PHE A 429 3.36 -36.44 -13.30
C PHE A 429 2.93 -37.90 -13.37
N ASN A 430 2.98 -38.60 -12.23
CA ASN A 430 2.42 -39.95 -12.08
C ASN A 430 1.32 -39.95 -11.01
N PRO A 431 0.03 -40.02 -11.37
CA PRO A 431 -1.04 -40.02 -10.38
C PRO A 431 -1.14 -41.33 -9.59
N GLU A 432 -0.52 -42.43 -10.05
CA GLU A 432 -0.52 -43.70 -9.31
C GLU A 432 0.34 -43.63 -8.03
N THR A 433 1.29 -42.70 -7.97
CA THR A 433 2.12 -42.45 -6.79
C THR A 433 1.47 -41.47 -5.80
N ILE A 434 0.25 -41.01 -6.09
CA ILE A 434 -0.46 -39.99 -5.31
C ILE A 434 -1.65 -40.65 -4.60
N PRO A 435 -1.91 -40.32 -3.31
CA PRO A 435 -3.07 -40.85 -2.60
C PRO A 435 -4.40 -40.59 -3.34
N SER A 436 -5.26 -41.60 -3.41
CA SER A 436 -6.53 -41.55 -4.16
C SER A 436 -7.67 -40.85 -3.42
N GLY A 437 -7.60 -40.79 -2.08
CA GLY A 437 -8.58 -40.11 -1.23
C GLY A 437 -8.46 -38.58 -1.34
N GLU A 438 -9.58 -37.87 -1.38
CA GLU A 438 -9.59 -36.41 -1.61
C GLU A 438 -8.85 -35.66 -0.50
N GLU A 439 -9.06 -36.04 0.75
CA GLU A 439 -8.41 -35.43 1.90
C GLU A 439 -6.92 -35.81 1.99
N GLU A 440 -6.57 -37.05 1.71
CA GLU A 440 -5.18 -37.52 1.64
C GLU A 440 -4.43 -36.89 0.48
N ARG A 441 -5.08 -36.69 -0.67
CA ARG A 441 -4.52 -35.97 -1.81
C ARG A 441 -4.38 -34.49 -1.52
N ARG A 442 -5.37 -33.84 -0.88
CA ARG A 442 -5.25 -32.44 -0.45
C ARG A 442 -4.15 -32.30 0.60
N LYS A 443 -4.02 -33.23 1.55
CA LYS A 443 -2.92 -33.29 2.52
C LYS A 443 -1.58 -33.61 1.88
N TRP A 444 -1.55 -34.44 0.85
CA TRP A 444 -0.36 -34.68 0.04
C TRP A 444 0.03 -33.39 -0.67
N CYS A 445 -0.90 -32.75 -1.40
CA CYS A 445 -0.71 -31.44 -2.02
C CYS A 445 -0.41 -30.32 -1.00
N SER A 446 -0.86 -30.43 0.26
CA SER A 446 -0.63 -29.42 1.31
C SER A 446 0.68 -29.64 2.08
N GLY A 447 1.05 -30.89 2.30
CA GLY A 447 2.38 -31.32 2.77
C GLY A 447 3.44 -31.11 1.68
N VAL A 448 3.02 -31.08 0.42
CA VAL A 448 3.75 -30.52 -0.72
C VAL A 448 3.71 -28.97 -0.66
N LYS A 449 2.58 -28.31 -0.36
CA LYS A 449 2.51 -26.83 -0.24
C LYS A 449 3.35 -26.24 0.90
N LEU A 450 3.74 -27.02 1.90
CA LEU A 450 4.72 -26.63 2.93
C LEU A 450 6.04 -27.40 2.84
N GLY A 451 6.16 -28.34 1.90
CA GLY A 451 7.38 -29.11 1.62
C GLY A 451 8.15 -28.63 0.39
N PHE A 452 7.64 -27.64 -0.35
CA PHE A 452 8.21 -27.17 -1.63
C PHE A 452 8.57 -25.68 -1.63
N ALA A 453 8.50 -25.00 -0.47
CA ALA A 453 9.43 -23.91 -0.20
C ALA A 453 10.75 -24.60 0.11
N ILE A 454 11.60 -24.79 -0.91
CA ILE A 454 12.78 -25.68 -0.87
C ILE A 454 13.51 -25.53 0.46
N PRO A 455 13.32 -26.46 1.42
CA PRO A 455 14.30 -26.63 2.46
C PRO A 455 15.52 -27.21 1.74
N GLU A 456 16.72 -26.80 2.12
CA GLU A 456 18.01 -27.22 1.53
C GLU A 456 18.11 -28.74 1.23
N ASN A 457 17.30 -29.57 1.90
CA ASN A 457 17.29 -31.02 1.83
C ASN A 457 16.63 -31.66 0.57
N ILE A 458 15.80 -30.97 -0.23
CA ILE A 458 15.15 -31.60 -1.42
C ILE A 458 15.89 -31.35 -2.73
N PHE A 459 16.77 -30.35 -2.81
CA PHE A 459 17.64 -30.18 -3.99
C PHE A 459 18.44 -31.46 -4.27
N THR A 460 18.83 -32.20 -3.22
CA THR A 460 19.53 -33.49 -3.29
C THR A 460 18.81 -34.58 -4.08
N GLU A 461 17.48 -34.59 -4.16
CA GLU A 461 16.72 -35.65 -4.85
C GLU A 461 16.60 -35.40 -6.37
N PHE A 462 16.71 -34.14 -6.80
CA PHE A 462 16.50 -33.72 -8.19
C PHE A 462 17.74 -33.12 -8.85
N SER A 463 18.81 -32.90 -8.09
CA SER A 463 20.03 -32.26 -8.55
C SER A 463 20.73 -33.07 -9.63
N GLU A 464 20.92 -34.38 -9.46
CA GLU A 464 21.78 -35.14 -10.38
C GLU A 464 21.30 -35.13 -11.84
N PRO A 465 19.99 -35.34 -12.16
CA PRO A 465 19.50 -35.21 -13.54
C PRO A 465 19.68 -33.79 -14.11
N ILE A 466 19.39 -32.76 -13.32
CA ILE A 466 19.51 -31.35 -13.72
C ILE A 466 20.99 -31.02 -13.97
N LEU A 467 21.86 -31.35 -13.02
CA LEU A 467 23.30 -31.12 -13.10
C LEU A 467 23.92 -31.91 -14.26
N SER A 468 23.57 -33.17 -14.45
CA SER A 468 24.05 -33.97 -15.60
C SER A 468 23.65 -33.34 -16.94
N PHE A 469 22.42 -32.85 -17.06
CA PHE A 469 21.98 -32.11 -18.23
C PHE A 469 22.78 -30.82 -18.42
N LEU A 470 22.97 -30.04 -17.35
CA LEU A 470 23.72 -28.78 -17.38
C LEU A 470 25.19 -29.01 -17.79
N SER A 471 25.89 -29.95 -17.16
CA SER A 471 27.27 -30.33 -17.49
C SER A 471 27.43 -30.80 -18.93
N THR A 472 26.43 -31.50 -19.49
CA THR A 472 26.50 -32.06 -20.85
C THR A 472 26.15 -31.01 -21.90
N THR A 473 25.14 -30.18 -21.62
CA THR A 473 24.60 -29.20 -22.58
C THR A 473 25.42 -27.91 -22.59
N TYR A 474 25.97 -27.54 -21.42
CA TYR A 474 26.79 -26.35 -21.22
C TYR A 474 28.19 -26.72 -20.68
N PRO A 475 29.04 -27.39 -21.48
CA PRO A 475 30.29 -27.98 -21.01
C PRO A 475 31.45 -26.99 -20.87
N ASP A 476 31.27 -25.72 -21.25
CA ASP A 476 32.31 -24.69 -21.23
C ASP A 476 31.78 -23.31 -20.81
N ALA A 477 32.67 -22.41 -20.41
CA ALA A 477 32.30 -21.10 -19.90
C ALA A 477 31.41 -20.30 -20.87
N SER A 478 31.64 -20.39 -22.18
CA SER A 478 30.87 -19.65 -23.20
C SER A 478 29.43 -20.17 -23.30
N SER A 479 29.26 -21.48 -23.21
CA SER A 479 27.94 -22.11 -23.18
C SER A 479 27.16 -21.77 -21.90
N VAL A 480 27.83 -21.74 -20.73
CA VAL A 480 27.22 -21.28 -19.47
C VAL A 480 26.78 -19.83 -19.56
N ILE A 481 27.59 -18.95 -20.15
CA ILE A 481 27.22 -17.55 -20.38
C ILE A 481 25.95 -17.44 -21.23
N THR A 482 25.83 -18.26 -22.28
CA THR A 482 24.62 -18.28 -23.14
C THR A 482 23.37 -18.61 -22.30
N LEU A 483 23.44 -19.64 -21.45
CA LEU A 483 22.35 -19.98 -20.54
C LEU A 483 22.00 -18.82 -19.59
N LEU A 484 23.00 -18.18 -18.99
CA LEU A 484 22.77 -17.07 -18.05
C LEU A 484 22.14 -15.86 -18.75
N GLN A 485 22.51 -15.59 -20.01
CA GLN A 485 21.90 -14.56 -20.84
C GLN A 485 20.44 -14.90 -21.21
N ASP A 486 20.16 -16.16 -21.53
CA ASP A 486 18.79 -16.62 -21.78
C ASP A 486 17.92 -16.48 -20.51
N LEU A 487 18.43 -16.89 -19.35
CA LEU A 487 17.77 -16.70 -18.05
C LEU A 487 17.57 -15.21 -17.72
N GLN A 488 18.51 -14.34 -18.12
CA GLN A 488 18.36 -12.90 -17.96
C GLN A 488 17.24 -12.34 -18.83
N ALA A 489 17.09 -12.77 -20.08
CA ALA A 489 15.99 -12.33 -20.96
C ALA A 489 14.62 -12.66 -20.35
N TYR A 490 14.51 -13.77 -19.62
CA TYR A 490 13.29 -14.12 -18.90
C TYR A 490 12.96 -13.22 -17.70
N GLN A 491 13.95 -12.50 -17.13
CA GLN A 491 13.71 -11.58 -16.02
C GLN A 491 12.80 -10.39 -16.40
N GLU A 492 12.68 -10.07 -17.68
CA GLU A 492 11.73 -9.07 -18.18
C GLU A 492 10.26 -9.44 -17.85
N HIS A 493 9.98 -10.71 -17.57
CA HIS A 493 8.63 -11.26 -17.47
C HIS A 493 8.35 -12.03 -16.17
N ALA A 494 9.37 -12.28 -15.34
CA ALA A 494 9.25 -13.00 -14.07
C ALA A 494 10.45 -12.75 -13.14
N ASN A 495 10.21 -12.69 -11.83
CA ASN A 495 11.28 -12.55 -10.84
C ASN A 495 11.98 -13.90 -10.60
N ILE A 496 13.31 -13.89 -10.65
CA ILE A 496 14.13 -15.05 -10.32
C ILE A 496 14.19 -15.28 -8.81
N ASN A 497 14.10 -16.54 -8.40
CA ASN A 497 14.31 -16.96 -7.02
C ASN A 497 15.82 -17.18 -6.78
N TYR A 498 16.48 -16.14 -6.27
CA TYR A 498 17.93 -16.15 -6.04
C TYR A 498 18.41 -17.22 -5.06
N HIS A 499 17.59 -17.63 -4.08
CA HIS A 499 17.94 -18.74 -3.18
C HIS A 499 18.07 -20.08 -3.94
N LEU A 500 17.20 -20.28 -4.93
CA LEU A 500 17.22 -21.49 -5.77
C LEU A 500 18.35 -21.45 -6.79
N LEU A 501 18.61 -20.26 -7.33
CA LEU A 501 19.79 -20.02 -8.16
C LEU A 501 21.08 -20.33 -7.40
N ASP A 502 21.23 -19.81 -6.18
CA ASP A 502 22.37 -20.06 -5.28
C ASP A 502 22.58 -21.57 -5.09
N SER A 503 21.51 -22.30 -4.80
CA SER A 503 21.55 -23.75 -4.60
C SER A 503 21.97 -24.51 -5.86
N LEU A 504 21.38 -24.14 -7.01
CA LEU A 504 21.66 -24.76 -8.30
C LEU A 504 23.11 -24.54 -8.73
N LEU A 505 23.58 -23.29 -8.70
CA LEU A 505 24.92 -22.94 -9.12
C LEU A 505 25.97 -23.49 -8.17
N SER A 506 25.74 -23.46 -6.85
CA SER A 506 26.69 -24.06 -5.89
C SER A 506 26.91 -25.54 -6.15
N ALA A 507 25.83 -26.29 -6.46
CA ALA A 507 25.95 -27.71 -6.75
C ALA A 507 26.55 -28.01 -8.12
N TRP A 508 26.29 -27.16 -9.12
CA TRP A 508 26.92 -27.29 -10.43
C TRP A 508 28.41 -26.98 -10.38
N ILE A 509 28.79 -25.90 -9.69
CA ILE A 509 30.19 -25.55 -9.42
C ILE A 509 30.91 -26.67 -8.68
N ALA A 510 30.26 -27.32 -7.70
CA ALA A 510 30.86 -28.46 -7.01
C ALA A 510 31.14 -29.66 -7.94
N LYS A 511 30.39 -29.80 -9.04
CA LYS A 511 30.56 -30.88 -10.03
C LYS A 511 31.60 -30.53 -11.09
N ASP A 512 31.54 -29.31 -11.64
CA ASP A 512 32.40 -28.84 -12.73
C ASP A 512 33.07 -27.48 -12.41
N PRO A 513 33.94 -27.41 -11.37
CA PRO A 513 34.45 -26.13 -10.87
C PRO A 513 35.31 -25.37 -11.89
N ASP A 514 36.06 -26.10 -12.72
CA ASP A 514 36.96 -25.53 -13.73
C ASP A 514 36.24 -24.60 -14.72
N ILE A 515 34.98 -24.91 -15.08
CA ILE A 515 34.16 -24.10 -15.99
C ILE A 515 33.90 -22.72 -15.38
N PHE A 516 33.62 -22.67 -14.08
CA PHE A 516 33.26 -21.44 -13.37
C PHE A 516 34.49 -20.63 -12.96
N PHE A 517 35.62 -21.27 -12.69
CA PHE A 517 36.91 -20.58 -12.59
C PHE A 517 37.26 -19.87 -13.89
N GLU A 518 37.17 -20.59 -15.03
CA GLU A 518 37.41 -20.00 -16.34
C GLU A 518 36.44 -18.83 -16.63
N LEU A 519 35.16 -18.99 -16.29
CA LEU A 519 34.15 -17.94 -16.45
C LEU A 519 34.50 -16.69 -15.61
N ARG A 520 34.91 -16.87 -14.35
CA ARG A 520 35.27 -15.76 -13.46
C ARG A 520 36.54 -15.03 -13.91
N ASP A 521 37.50 -15.74 -14.50
CA ASP A 521 38.74 -15.17 -15.01
C ASP A 521 38.56 -14.37 -16.33
N ARG A 522 37.43 -14.53 -17.04
CA ARG A 522 37.11 -13.78 -18.26
C ARG A 522 36.56 -12.37 -17.92
N GLU A 523 37.45 -11.44 -17.60
CA GLU A 523 37.14 -10.08 -17.11
C GLU A 523 36.01 -9.35 -17.89
N HIS A 524 36.09 -9.34 -19.23
CA HIS A 524 35.07 -8.64 -20.04
C HIS A 524 33.68 -9.27 -19.87
N THR A 525 33.57 -10.59 -19.92
CA THR A 525 32.27 -11.27 -19.82
C THR A 525 31.76 -11.34 -18.39
N TRP A 526 32.65 -11.49 -17.41
CA TRP A 526 32.31 -11.36 -16.00
C TRP A 526 31.66 -10.00 -15.75
N SER A 527 32.23 -8.92 -16.27
CA SER A 527 31.71 -7.56 -16.07
C SER A 527 30.26 -7.38 -16.56
N GLU A 528 29.86 -8.07 -17.62
CA GLU A 528 28.53 -7.99 -18.24
C GLU A 528 27.44 -8.77 -17.49
N LEU A 529 27.80 -9.72 -16.61
CA LEU A 529 26.82 -10.52 -15.89
C LEU A 529 26.06 -9.68 -14.84
N PRO A 530 24.72 -9.89 -14.71
CA PRO A 530 23.95 -9.31 -13.63
C PRO A 530 24.49 -9.71 -12.24
N ILE A 531 24.39 -8.78 -11.30
CA ILE A 531 24.91 -8.92 -9.93
C ILE A 531 24.38 -10.16 -9.21
N GLY A 532 23.12 -10.52 -9.44
CA GLY A 532 22.52 -11.71 -8.85
C GLY A 532 23.21 -13.01 -9.27
N PHE A 533 23.57 -13.14 -10.55
CA PHE A 533 24.33 -14.30 -11.05
C PHE A 533 25.77 -14.28 -10.53
N LYS A 534 26.42 -13.11 -10.53
CA LYS A 534 27.78 -12.96 -9.96
C LYS A 534 27.83 -13.42 -8.50
N ASN A 535 26.88 -12.96 -7.69
CA ASN A 535 26.77 -13.33 -6.28
C ASN A 535 26.56 -14.83 -6.07
N ALA A 536 25.72 -15.46 -6.90
CA ALA A 536 25.46 -16.88 -6.81
C ALA A 536 26.67 -17.73 -7.26
N ILE A 537 27.42 -17.27 -8.27
CA ILE A 537 28.67 -17.91 -8.70
C ILE A 537 29.76 -17.78 -7.62
N ASP A 538 30.00 -16.58 -7.10
CA ASP A 538 31.01 -16.36 -6.06
C ASP A 538 30.69 -17.14 -4.78
N LEU A 539 29.41 -17.25 -4.43
CA LEU A 539 28.94 -18.13 -3.36
C LEU A 539 29.37 -19.58 -3.59
N GLY A 540 29.10 -20.12 -4.78
CA GLY A 540 29.43 -21.50 -5.11
C GLY A 540 30.94 -21.74 -5.16
N LEU A 541 31.69 -20.82 -5.77
CA LEU A 541 33.16 -20.87 -5.84
C LEU A 541 33.80 -20.82 -4.45
N CYS A 542 33.40 -19.87 -3.59
CA CYS A 542 33.92 -19.79 -2.21
C CYS A 542 33.50 -20.99 -1.35
N THR A 543 32.35 -21.61 -1.66
CA THR A 543 31.90 -22.84 -1.00
C THR A 543 32.77 -24.04 -1.37
N HIS A 544 33.23 -24.09 -2.63
CA HIS A 544 34.12 -25.13 -3.14
C HIS A 544 35.57 -24.90 -2.68
N ASP A 545 36.07 -23.66 -2.82
CA ASP A 545 37.41 -23.22 -2.48
C ASP A 545 37.37 -21.87 -1.73
N PRO A 546 37.53 -21.87 -0.39
CA PRO A 546 37.52 -20.64 0.41
C PRO A 546 38.60 -19.60 0.05
N GLU A 547 39.69 -19.99 -0.64
CA GLU A 547 40.72 -19.03 -1.09
C GLU A 547 40.16 -18.05 -2.13
N GLN A 548 39.06 -18.37 -2.80
CA GLN A 548 38.37 -17.48 -3.73
C GLN A 548 37.80 -16.23 -3.07
N LEU A 549 37.67 -16.22 -1.74
CA LEU A 549 37.31 -15.01 -1.00
C LEU A 549 38.32 -13.88 -1.22
N ASP A 550 39.61 -14.19 -1.40
CA ASP A 550 40.65 -13.18 -1.69
C ASP A 550 40.48 -12.59 -3.10
N SER A 551 40.06 -13.39 -4.09
CA SER A 551 39.71 -12.92 -5.44
C SER A 551 38.48 -12.02 -5.41
N PHE A 552 37.45 -12.40 -4.64
CA PHE A 552 36.25 -11.57 -4.48
C PHE A 552 36.55 -10.27 -3.72
N ALA A 553 37.40 -10.31 -2.70
CA ALA A 553 37.90 -9.13 -2.00
C ALA A 553 38.63 -8.18 -2.96
N GLY A 554 39.45 -8.72 -3.88
CA GLY A 554 40.12 -7.93 -4.92
C GLY A 554 39.16 -7.16 -5.82
N GLU A 555 37.99 -7.72 -6.13
CA GLU A 555 36.96 -7.05 -6.93
C GLU A 555 36.23 -5.97 -6.12
N VAL A 556 35.81 -6.29 -4.90
CA VAL A 556 34.98 -5.41 -4.06
C VAL A 556 35.79 -4.23 -3.50
N LEU A 557 37.08 -4.44 -3.17
CA LEU A 557 37.91 -3.46 -2.49
C LEU A 557 38.66 -2.49 -3.43
N VAL A 558 38.81 -2.82 -4.72
CA VAL A 558 39.59 -1.98 -5.67
C VAL A 558 38.82 -0.73 -6.14
N ALA A 559 37.50 -0.79 -6.23
CA ALA A 559 36.64 0.31 -6.67
C ALA A 559 35.32 0.37 -5.89
N SER A 560 35.38 0.11 -4.58
CA SER A 560 34.24 0.04 -3.64
C SER A 560 33.16 1.12 -3.85
N GLN A 561 33.54 2.38 -4.08
CA GLN A 561 32.60 3.50 -4.36
C GLN A 561 31.67 3.29 -5.57
N HIS A 562 32.01 2.36 -6.48
CA HIS A 562 31.23 2.03 -7.67
C HIS A 562 30.65 0.60 -7.62
N VAL A 563 30.83 -0.10 -6.50
CA VAL A 563 30.34 -1.46 -6.31
C VAL A 563 28.89 -1.41 -5.80
N ASP A 564 28.02 -2.17 -6.45
CA ASP A 564 26.62 -2.34 -6.02
C ASP A 564 26.55 -2.93 -4.60
N SER A 565 25.71 -2.36 -3.74
CA SER A 565 25.59 -2.73 -2.32
C SER A 565 25.28 -4.22 -2.11
N ARG A 566 24.60 -4.88 -3.06
CA ARG A 566 24.32 -6.33 -3.00
C ARG A 566 25.58 -7.18 -3.16
N ARG A 567 26.63 -6.70 -3.83
CA ARG A 567 27.94 -7.39 -3.87
C ARG A 567 28.60 -7.34 -2.49
N ILE A 568 28.52 -6.20 -1.81
CA ILE A 568 29.11 -5.98 -0.48
C ILE A 568 28.40 -6.82 0.57
N GLU A 569 27.06 -6.87 0.53
CA GLU A 569 26.28 -7.75 1.40
C GLU A 569 26.69 -9.22 1.23
N ARG A 570 26.84 -9.69 -0.01
CA ARG A 570 27.31 -11.05 -0.28
C ARG A 570 28.74 -11.28 0.22
N PHE A 571 29.63 -10.30 0.04
CA PHE A 571 31.01 -10.36 0.53
C PHE A 571 31.07 -10.49 2.05
N ILE A 572 30.33 -9.66 2.78
CA ILE A 572 30.21 -9.73 4.25
C ILE A 572 29.68 -11.10 4.68
N TRP A 573 28.61 -11.58 4.04
CA TRP A 573 28.05 -12.89 4.33
C TRP A 573 29.07 -14.01 4.10
N LEU A 574 29.85 -13.97 3.03
CA LEU A 574 30.90 -14.96 2.76
C LEU A 574 32.04 -14.88 3.76
N MET A 575 32.46 -13.68 4.17
CA MET A 575 33.42 -13.51 5.26
C MET A 575 32.91 -14.14 6.57
N THR A 576 31.61 -14.10 6.86
CA THR A 576 31.08 -14.72 8.09
C THR A 576 31.03 -16.25 8.00
N ARG A 577 30.79 -16.79 6.81
CA ARG A 577 30.70 -18.23 6.56
C ARG A 577 32.08 -18.89 6.45
N TYR A 578 33.03 -18.17 5.84
CA TYR A 578 34.41 -18.57 5.63
C TYR A 578 35.35 -17.51 6.21
N PRO A 579 35.45 -17.40 7.54
CA PRO A 579 36.16 -16.31 8.19
C PRO A 579 37.65 -16.31 7.84
N PRO A 580 38.16 -15.23 7.21
CA PRO A 580 39.59 -14.99 7.16
C PRO A 580 40.07 -14.62 8.57
N ASP A 581 41.39 -14.52 8.76
CA ASP A 581 41.91 -14.08 10.06
C ASP A 581 41.47 -12.64 10.40
N GLU A 582 41.42 -12.34 11.69
CA GLU A 582 40.94 -11.06 12.21
C GLU A 582 41.69 -9.84 11.66
N ALA A 583 42.97 -9.99 11.30
CA ALA A 583 43.75 -8.91 10.71
C ALA A 583 43.25 -8.58 9.28
N ARG A 584 42.95 -9.61 8.48
CA ARG A 584 42.31 -9.44 7.16
C ARG A 584 40.89 -8.89 7.26
N VAL A 585 40.07 -9.40 8.19
CA VAL A 585 38.71 -8.86 8.41
C VAL A 585 38.78 -7.37 8.72
N ARG A 586 39.68 -6.97 9.61
CA ARG A 586 39.89 -5.56 9.97
C ARG A 586 40.33 -4.72 8.78
N ASP A 587 41.35 -5.16 8.03
CA ASP A 587 41.83 -4.45 6.84
C ASP A 587 40.73 -4.25 5.79
N TRP A 588 39.92 -5.29 5.53
CA TRP A 588 38.85 -5.23 4.54
C TRP A 588 37.69 -4.33 4.98
N LEU A 589 37.28 -4.41 6.26
CA LEU A 589 36.26 -3.51 6.79
C LEU A 589 36.74 -2.06 6.78
N THR A 590 37.97 -1.78 7.23
CA THR A 590 38.53 -0.42 7.18
C THR A 590 38.56 0.11 5.76
N LYS A 591 38.99 -0.69 4.76
CA LYS A 591 38.94 -0.27 3.36
C LYS A 591 37.51 0.04 2.90
N LEU A 592 36.54 -0.82 3.19
CA LEU A 592 35.13 -0.60 2.81
C LEU A 592 34.54 0.66 3.44
N ILE A 593 34.95 0.98 4.68
CA ILE A 593 34.54 2.19 5.39
C ILE A 593 35.22 3.43 4.79
N ASP A 594 36.54 3.39 4.59
CA ASP A 594 37.30 4.56 4.13
C ASP A 594 37.01 4.97 2.69
N THR A 595 36.64 4.00 1.85
CA THR A 595 36.39 4.21 0.42
C THR A 595 34.91 4.13 0.06
N GLY A 596 34.05 3.76 1.01
CA GLY A 596 32.62 3.56 0.79
C GLY A 596 31.82 4.86 0.80
N GLU A 597 30.78 4.91 -0.02
CA GLU A 597 29.77 5.98 0.05
C GLU A 597 28.65 5.62 1.03
N ARG A 598 27.67 6.52 1.14
CA ARG A 598 26.58 6.42 2.12
C ARG A 598 25.87 5.07 2.13
N GLU A 599 25.53 4.52 0.97
CA GLU A 599 24.81 3.25 0.89
C GLU A 599 25.66 2.07 1.38
N ILE A 600 26.97 2.10 1.16
CA ILE A 600 27.90 1.06 1.63
C ILE A 600 27.98 1.07 3.15
N HIS A 601 28.10 2.26 3.75
CA HIS A 601 28.05 2.44 5.20
C HIS A 601 26.74 1.88 5.80
N LEU A 602 25.60 2.15 5.17
CA LEU A 602 24.32 1.61 5.62
C LEU A 602 24.26 0.07 5.52
N THR A 603 24.72 -0.50 4.41
CA THR A 603 24.83 -1.96 4.24
C THR A 603 25.75 -2.60 5.28
N LEU A 604 26.86 -1.94 5.64
CA LEU A 604 27.76 -2.40 6.71
C LEU A 604 27.06 -2.37 8.07
N LEU A 605 26.42 -1.25 8.45
CA LEU A 605 25.69 -1.15 9.72
C LEU A 605 24.62 -2.24 9.87
N TYR A 606 23.92 -2.55 8.77
CA TYR A 606 22.92 -3.62 8.74
C TYR A 606 23.51 -5.02 8.94
N ASN A 607 24.72 -5.29 8.44
CA ASN A 607 25.28 -6.65 8.40
C ASN A 607 26.37 -6.95 9.45
N LEU A 608 26.97 -5.93 10.08
CA LEU A 608 28.11 -6.11 10.98
C LEU A 608 27.82 -7.04 12.17
N TRP A 609 26.56 -7.12 12.62
CA TRP A 609 26.15 -8.01 13.70
C TRP A 609 26.35 -9.50 13.35
N LEU A 610 26.38 -9.87 12.06
CA LEU A 610 26.65 -11.25 11.63
C LEU A 610 28.03 -11.73 12.09
N PHE A 611 28.99 -10.82 12.26
CA PHE A 611 30.33 -11.14 12.77
C PHE A 611 30.38 -11.33 14.29
N SER A 612 29.42 -10.80 15.05
CA SER A 612 29.50 -10.80 16.52
C SER A 612 29.54 -12.23 17.06
N SER A 613 28.75 -13.14 16.51
CA SER A 613 28.76 -14.56 16.90
C SER A 613 29.99 -15.37 16.42
N ARG A 614 30.82 -14.82 15.53
CA ARG A 614 31.87 -15.57 14.80
C ARG A 614 33.29 -15.11 15.09
N LEU A 615 33.49 -13.84 15.41
CA LEU A 615 34.81 -13.32 15.78
C LEU A 615 35.06 -13.50 17.27
N GLU A 616 36.30 -13.85 17.63
CA GLU A 616 36.70 -13.88 19.04
C GLU A 616 36.75 -12.45 19.58
N ASN A 617 37.35 -11.53 18.82
CA ASN A 617 37.44 -10.12 19.16
C ASN A 617 36.25 -9.28 18.65
N TYR A 618 35.28 -9.04 19.53
CA TYR A 618 34.12 -8.18 19.24
C TYR A 618 34.46 -6.71 19.00
N GLU A 619 35.64 -6.25 19.45
CA GLU A 619 36.12 -4.88 19.23
C GLU A 619 36.18 -4.50 17.75
N ILE A 620 36.35 -5.47 16.85
CA ILE A 620 36.36 -5.23 15.40
C ILE A 620 35.00 -4.67 14.95
N CYS A 621 33.89 -5.24 15.41
CA CYS A 621 32.55 -4.75 15.10
C CYS A 621 32.32 -3.37 15.70
N VAL A 622 32.69 -3.18 16.98
CA VAL A 622 32.54 -1.92 17.70
C VAL A 622 33.29 -0.78 17.02
N THR A 623 34.56 -1.02 16.67
CA THR A 623 35.40 -0.03 15.98
C THR A 623 34.79 0.31 14.63
N SER A 624 34.32 -0.69 13.88
CA SER A 624 33.67 -0.47 12.59
C SER A 624 32.38 0.36 12.71
N TYR A 625 31.55 0.11 13.74
CA TYR A 625 30.37 0.94 14.01
C TYR A 625 30.76 2.41 14.27
N LEU A 626 31.74 2.64 15.13
CA LEU A 626 32.20 3.99 15.48
C LEU A 626 32.83 4.70 14.28
N ASP A 627 33.65 4.00 13.49
CA ASP A 627 34.29 4.53 12.30
C ASP A 627 33.25 4.96 11.26
N ILE A 628 32.24 4.12 10.98
CA ILE A 628 31.13 4.48 10.07
C ILE A 628 30.39 5.72 10.56
N LEU A 629 30.05 5.77 11.86
CA LEU A 629 29.31 6.90 12.43
C LEU A 629 30.13 8.19 12.45
N SER A 630 31.46 8.10 12.43
CA SER A 630 32.33 9.29 12.37
C SER A 630 32.13 10.11 11.09
N TYR A 631 31.72 9.47 9.97
CA TYR A 631 31.45 10.14 8.69
C TYR A 631 30.17 10.99 8.68
N TYR A 632 29.27 10.82 9.64
CA TYR A 632 27.97 11.49 9.65
C TYR A 632 27.87 12.48 10.80
N GLU A 633 27.67 13.77 10.52
CA GLU A 633 27.48 14.75 11.60
C GLU A 633 26.12 14.56 12.31
N THR A 634 25.07 14.23 11.54
CA THR A 634 23.68 14.08 12.02
C THR A 634 23.09 12.74 11.61
N MET A 635 22.08 12.25 12.34
CA MET A 635 21.27 11.10 11.94
C MET A 635 20.02 11.54 11.19
N ASP A 636 19.84 11.01 9.98
CA ASP A 636 18.56 10.98 9.28
C ASP A 636 17.74 9.75 9.70
N GLU A 637 16.54 9.61 9.14
CA GLU A 637 15.61 8.53 9.47
C GLU A 637 16.20 7.13 9.22
N LYS A 638 16.84 6.92 8.05
CA LYS A 638 17.39 5.62 7.65
C LYS A 638 18.58 5.22 8.54
N LEU A 639 19.44 6.17 8.91
CA LEU A 639 20.55 5.90 9.84
C LEU A 639 20.04 5.60 11.25
N LEU A 640 19.02 6.33 11.72
CA LEU A 640 18.41 6.10 13.02
C LEU A 640 17.75 4.72 13.12
N ASP A 641 17.01 4.30 12.09
CA ASP A 641 16.40 2.97 12.03
C ASP A 641 17.46 1.87 12.15
N LEU A 642 18.51 1.91 11.32
CA LEU A 642 19.54 0.88 11.38
C LEU A 642 20.26 0.80 12.73
N ILE A 643 20.54 1.96 13.34
CA ILE A 643 21.15 2.00 14.67
C ILE A 643 20.21 1.38 15.71
N ALA A 644 18.94 1.81 15.72
CA ALA A 644 17.97 1.37 16.71
C ALA A 644 17.65 -0.13 16.59
N THR A 645 17.54 -0.62 15.36
CA THR A 645 17.08 -1.99 15.04
C THR A 645 18.22 -3.00 15.09
N TYR A 646 19.36 -2.71 14.47
CA TYR A 646 20.45 -3.70 14.30
C TYR A 646 21.62 -3.44 15.24
N VAL A 647 22.16 -2.22 15.26
CA VAL A 647 23.39 -1.92 16.02
C VAL A 647 23.14 -2.03 17.53
N LEU A 648 22.07 -1.41 18.05
CA LEU A 648 21.75 -1.48 19.47
C LEU A 648 21.38 -2.90 19.92
N HIS A 649 20.75 -3.68 19.05
CA HIS A 649 20.43 -5.07 19.34
C HIS A 649 21.73 -5.87 19.54
N ASP A 650 22.65 -5.79 18.58
CA ASP A 650 23.94 -6.48 18.64
C ASP A 650 24.77 -6.07 19.87
N LEU A 651 24.83 -4.76 20.16
CA LEU A 651 25.54 -4.22 21.32
C LEU A 651 24.96 -4.70 22.66
N LYS A 652 23.63 -4.84 22.76
CA LYS A 652 22.96 -5.34 23.96
C LYS A 652 23.17 -6.84 24.14
N GLU A 653 23.10 -7.62 23.07
CA GLU A 653 23.35 -9.07 23.12
C GLU A 653 24.81 -9.39 23.48
N ASN A 654 25.76 -8.54 23.08
CA ASN A 654 27.18 -8.71 23.33
C ASN A 654 27.72 -7.80 24.44
N GLU A 655 26.85 -7.28 25.31
CA GLU A 655 27.24 -6.30 26.33
C GLU A 655 28.32 -6.81 27.30
N ASP A 656 28.32 -8.12 27.60
CA ASP A 656 29.31 -8.77 28.48
C ASP A 656 30.71 -8.86 27.86
N ARG A 657 30.82 -8.65 26.55
CA ARG A 657 32.08 -8.69 25.79
C ARG A 657 32.71 -7.30 25.61
N LEU A 658 32.06 -6.27 26.14
CA LEU A 658 32.49 -4.88 26.04
C LEU A 658 33.15 -4.41 27.33
N ASP A 659 34.31 -3.80 27.20
CA ASP A 659 34.94 -3.08 28.30
C ASP A 659 34.20 -1.76 28.60
N SER A 660 34.31 -1.26 29.83
CA SER A 660 33.67 -0.01 30.26
C SER A 660 33.97 1.18 29.34
N HIS A 661 35.22 1.30 28.89
CA HIS A 661 35.64 2.39 28.00
C HIS A 661 34.97 2.33 26.61
N GLN A 662 34.68 1.12 26.11
CA GLN A 662 33.98 0.93 24.83
C GLN A 662 32.50 1.30 24.98
N LYS A 663 31.86 0.87 26.07
CA LYS A 663 30.46 1.24 26.39
C LYS A 663 30.30 2.76 26.48
N GLU A 664 31.23 3.44 27.13
CA GLU A 664 31.25 4.90 27.21
C GLU A 664 31.44 5.56 25.84
N SER A 665 32.38 5.05 25.03
CA SER A 665 32.64 5.59 23.69
C SER A 665 31.42 5.48 22.76
N ILE A 666 30.71 4.34 22.81
CA ILE A 666 29.49 4.13 22.02
C ILE A 666 28.36 5.06 22.50
N LYS A 667 28.14 5.13 23.81
CA LYS A 667 27.13 6.03 24.39
C LYS A 667 27.41 7.49 24.03
N SER A 668 28.66 7.93 24.13
CA SER A 668 29.07 9.29 23.75
C SER A 668 28.80 9.55 22.28
N CYS A 669 29.21 8.64 21.39
CA CYS A 669 28.98 8.76 19.96
C CYS A 669 27.49 8.94 19.64
N PHE A 670 26.63 8.04 20.12
CA PHE A 670 25.19 8.15 19.87
C PHE A 670 24.58 9.41 20.48
N LYS A 671 25.00 9.80 21.69
CA LYS A 671 24.54 11.03 22.36
C LYS A 671 24.88 12.26 21.53
N GLU A 672 26.12 12.36 21.05
CA GLU A 672 26.59 13.46 20.21
C GLU A 672 25.81 13.55 18.90
N LYS A 673 25.60 12.43 18.20
CA LYS A 673 24.81 12.41 16.96
C LYS A 673 23.36 12.81 17.20
N LEU A 674 22.76 12.31 18.28
CA LEU A 674 21.38 12.63 18.63
C LEU A 674 21.26 14.12 18.95
N ILE A 675 22.21 14.69 19.70
CA ILE A 675 22.35 16.13 19.98
C ILE A 675 22.68 16.95 18.73
N ALA A 676 23.19 16.37 17.65
CA ALA A 676 23.39 17.09 16.41
C ALA A 676 22.13 17.16 15.54
N THR A 677 21.26 16.14 15.59
CA THR A 677 20.03 16.05 14.81
C THR A 677 18.96 17.07 15.24
N SER A 678 18.51 17.90 14.30
CA SER A 678 17.63 19.06 14.52
C SER A 678 16.17 18.73 14.86
N SER A 679 15.63 17.63 14.31
CA SER A 679 14.28 17.13 14.58
C SER A 679 14.34 15.67 15.00
N LEU A 680 13.66 15.32 16.09
CA LEU A 680 13.54 13.94 16.57
C LEU A 680 12.19 13.30 16.18
N GLY A 681 11.42 13.95 15.29
CA GLY A 681 10.07 13.55 14.90
C GLY A 681 9.91 13.02 13.47
N ASN A 682 11.00 12.87 12.71
CA ASN A 682 10.96 12.46 11.30
C ASN A 682 11.26 10.96 11.11
N GLY A 683 11.14 10.14 12.17
CA GLY A 683 11.34 8.70 12.08
C GLY A 683 10.39 7.96 13.02
N PRO A 684 10.30 6.62 12.93
CA PRO A 684 9.35 5.85 13.74
C PRO A 684 9.58 6.09 15.24
N GLU A 685 8.55 6.52 15.96
CA GLU A 685 8.62 6.94 17.38
C GLU A 685 9.35 5.90 18.26
N HIS A 686 9.09 4.62 18.01
CA HIS A 686 9.69 3.52 18.75
C HIS A 686 11.21 3.37 18.55
N HIS A 687 11.77 3.74 17.40
CA HIS A 687 13.22 3.69 17.14
C HIS A 687 13.94 4.79 17.94
N VAL A 688 13.41 6.03 17.87
CA VAL A 688 13.92 7.17 18.66
C VAL A 688 13.88 6.84 20.15
N GLN A 689 12.76 6.27 20.63
CA GLN A 689 12.61 5.89 22.03
C GLN A 689 13.62 4.81 22.46
N THR A 690 13.85 3.81 21.62
CA THR A 690 14.82 2.72 21.90
C THR A 690 16.23 3.27 22.09
N LEU A 691 16.64 4.20 21.23
CA LEU A 691 17.95 4.85 21.33
C LEU A 691 18.05 5.76 22.56
N ILE A 692 17.01 6.56 22.85
CA ILE A 692 16.93 7.38 24.06
C ILE A 692 17.05 6.52 25.32
N ASN A 693 16.39 5.36 25.37
CA ASN A 693 16.46 4.45 26.52
C ASN A 693 17.85 3.84 26.73
N TYR A 694 18.64 3.72 25.67
CA TYR A 694 19.99 3.19 25.77
C TYR A 694 21.00 4.25 26.25
N ILE A 695 20.85 5.51 25.79
CA ILE A 695 21.79 6.59 26.09
C ILE A 695 21.45 7.30 27.40
N LEU A 696 20.18 7.61 27.64
CA LEU A 696 19.72 8.46 28.73
C LEU A 696 19.24 7.61 29.91
N THR A 697 20.19 6.90 30.53
CA THR A 697 19.91 5.97 31.63
C THR A 697 19.95 6.62 33.01
N GLU A 698 20.70 7.71 33.17
CA GLU A 698 20.87 8.41 34.45
C GLU A 698 20.35 9.85 34.37
N LYS A 699 20.02 10.40 35.55
CA LYS A 699 19.54 11.79 35.70
C LYS A 699 20.48 12.82 35.06
N GLU A 700 21.79 12.67 35.27
CA GLU A 700 22.79 13.62 34.74
C GLU A 700 22.89 13.53 33.21
N ASP A 701 22.70 12.35 32.62
CA ASP A 701 22.66 12.19 31.16
C ASP A 701 21.48 12.91 30.53
N ILE A 702 20.30 12.81 31.15
CA ILE A 702 19.08 13.50 30.72
C ILE A 702 19.26 15.02 30.80
N LEU A 703 19.79 15.53 31.92
CA LEU A 703 20.01 16.96 32.11
C LEU A 703 21.04 17.50 31.11
N ASP A 704 22.16 16.81 30.93
CA ASP A 704 23.18 17.18 29.96
C ASP A 704 22.63 17.20 28.52
N PHE A 705 21.85 16.19 28.13
CA PHE A 705 21.20 16.13 26.83
C PHE A 705 20.25 17.32 26.60
N ILE A 706 19.39 17.63 27.57
CA ILE A 706 18.45 18.77 27.50
C ILE A 706 19.23 20.09 27.33
N ARG A 707 20.27 20.30 28.15
CA ARG A 707 21.07 21.54 28.15
C ARG A 707 21.80 21.75 26.83
N GLN A 708 22.46 20.72 26.30
CA GLN A 708 23.17 20.82 25.03
C GLN A 708 22.22 21.09 23.86
N ARG A 709 21.04 20.46 23.84
CA ARG A 709 20.00 20.76 22.84
C ARG A 709 19.42 22.16 22.99
N ALA A 710 19.25 22.65 24.22
CA ALA A 710 18.81 24.02 24.48
C ALA A 710 19.82 25.05 23.98
N GLU A 711 21.11 24.80 24.17
CA GLU A 711 22.18 25.65 23.62
C GLU A 711 22.12 25.68 22.08
N ARG A 712 21.95 24.53 21.42
CA ARG A 712 21.77 24.50 19.96
C ARG A 712 20.51 25.24 19.50
N LYS A 713 19.38 25.12 20.21
CA LYS A 713 18.15 25.88 19.92
C LYS A 713 18.36 27.40 19.99
N ARG A 714 19.15 27.87 20.96
CA ARG A 714 19.49 29.29 21.08
C ARG A 714 20.30 29.79 19.86
N ASN A 715 21.09 28.92 19.25
CA ASN A 715 21.90 29.22 18.06
C ASN A 715 21.17 28.98 16.72
N ALA A 716 20.14 28.11 16.68
CA ALA A 716 19.39 27.76 15.47
C ALA A 716 17.87 27.69 15.73
N ARG A 717 17.10 28.59 15.08
CA ARG A 717 15.65 28.73 15.31
C ARG A 717 14.84 27.47 14.97
N ASN A 718 15.26 26.66 14.00
CA ASN A 718 14.53 25.47 13.53
C ASN A 718 14.92 24.17 14.25
N TYR A 719 15.64 24.26 15.37
CA TYR A 719 16.05 23.11 16.18
C TYR A 719 14.93 22.67 17.15
N GLN A 720 14.83 21.40 17.55
CA GLN A 720 13.90 20.93 18.57
C GLN A 720 14.64 20.49 19.83
N ILE A 721 14.25 20.98 21.00
CA ILE A 721 14.83 20.53 22.27
C ILE A 721 14.23 19.17 22.67
N LEU A 722 12.90 19.05 22.59
CA LEU A 722 12.15 17.85 22.95
C LEU A 722 11.66 17.12 21.69
N PRO A 723 11.60 15.77 21.72
CA PRO A 723 10.97 15.02 20.64
C PRO A 723 9.45 15.27 20.57
N LEU A 724 8.88 15.11 19.37
CA LEU A 724 7.44 15.15 19.11
C LEU A 724 6.88 13.71 19.11
N ASN A 725 5.57 13.58 19.41
CA ASN A 725 4.74 12.37 19.33
C ASN A 725 5.30 11.08 19.99
N GLY A 726 4.65 10.62 21.08
CA GLY A 726 4.88 9.27 21.66
C GLY A 726 6.25 9.00 22.31
N VAL A 727 7.28 9.81 22.06
CA VAL A 727 8.64 9.65 22.60
C VAL A 727 8.84 10.47 23.89
N SER A 728 9.37 9.84 24.94
CA SER A 728 9.70 10.47 26.22
C SER A 728 10.97 9.93 26.87
N PHE A 729 11.91 10.81 27.18
CA PHE A 729 13.08 10.45 28.01
C PHE A 729 12.74 10.37 29.50
N LEU A 730 11.62 10.96 29.95
CA LEU A 730 11.17 10.85 31.33
C LEU A 730 10.70 9.44 31.70
N MET A 731 10.48 8.55 30.72
CA MET A 731 10.22 7.13 30.96
C MET A 731 11.37 6.41 31.67
N ASN A 732 12.61 6.93 31.56
CA ASN A 732 13.78 6.31 32.19
C ASN A 732 13.98 6.74 33.65
N VAL A 733 13.23 7.74 34.10
CA VAL A 733 13.31 8.25 35.48
C VAL A 733 12.57 7.29 36.41
N LYS A 734 13.29 6.69 37.36
CA LYS A 734 12.74 5.64 38.24
C LYS A 734 12.28 6.17 39.59
N GLU A 735 12.80 7.32 40.01
CA GLU A 735 12.55 7.89 41.32
C GLU A 735 12.12 9.36 41.24
N CYS A 736 11.21 9.81 42.12
CA CYS A 736 10.80 11.22 42.11
C CYS A 736 11.97 12.19 42.42
N ALA A 737 12.97 11.75 43.18
CA ALA A 737 14.14 12.59 43.52
C ALA A 737 15.02 12.89 42.29
N GLU A 738 15.01 12.01 41.29
CA GLU A 738 15.68 12.24 40.00
C GLU A 738 14.85 13.18 39.11
N LEU A 739 13.53 13.16 39.28
CA LEU A 739 12.58 13.89 38.44
C LEU A 739 12.58 15.41 38.68
N GLU A 740 12.63 15.84 39.95
CA GLU A 740 12.57 17.26 40.33
C GLU A 740 13.52 18.17 39.54
N PRO A 741 14.85 17.92 39.50
CA PRO A 741 15.77 18.80 38.79
C PRO A 741 15.56 18.79 37.27
N ILE A 742 15.01 17.70 36.70
CA ILE A 742 14.69 17.62 35.28
C ILE A 742 13.46 18.47 34.96
N LEU A 743 12.43 18.42 35.83
CA LEU A 743 11.24 19.26 35.70
C LEU A 743 11.58 20.75 35.83
N ASP A 744 12.42 21.12 36.79
CA ASP A 744 12.87 22.51 36.96
C ASP A 744 13.56 23.06 35.70
N GLU A 745 14.44 22.26 35.08
CA GLU A 745 15.10 22.62 33.83
C GLU A 745 14.07 22.77 32.68
N LEU A 746 13.13 21.83 32.54
CA LEU A 746 12.09 21.90 31.51
C LEU A 746 11.16 23.12 31.68
N PHE A 747 10.71 23.40 32.90
CA PHE A 747 9.89 24.57 33.20
C PHE A 747 10.66 25.88 32.97
N THR A 748 11.96 25.91 33.28
CA THR A 748 12.84 27.04 32.95
C THR A 748 12.90 27.28 31.45
N LEU A 749 13.12 26.24 30.64
CA LEU A 749 13.14 26.33 29.18
C LEU A 749 11.78 26.75 28.59
N MET A 750 10.68 26.34 29.21
CA MET A 750 9.33 26.78 28.83
C MET A 750 9.12 28.27 29.12
N ASN A 751 9.59 28.75 30.27
CA ASN A 751 9.57 30.17 30.64
C ASN A 751 10.44 31.03 29.72
N GLU A 752 11.55 30.48 29.22
CA GLU A 752 12.40 31.08 28.18
C GLU A 752 11.78 31.03 26.77
N ARG A 753 10.59 30.43 26.61
CA ARG A 753 9.90 30.19 25.33
C ARG A 753 10.72 29.36 24.33
N LEU A 754 11.61 28.50 24.83
CA LEU A 754 12.42 27.61 24.01
C LEU A 754 11.72 26.26 23.73
N ILE A 755 10.76 25.88 24.57
CA ILE A 755 9.87 24.72 24.38
C ILE A 755 8.40 25.12 24.51
N TYR A 756 7.51 24.41 23.80
CA TYR A 756 6.07 24.65 23.83
C TYR A 756 5.34 23.75 24.82
N ARG A 757 4.15 24.19 25.28
CA ARG A 757 3.33 23.49 26.27
C ARG A 757 2.91 22.10 25.79
N GLU A 758 2.64 21.98 24.49
CA GLU A 758 2.21 20.76 23.82
C GLU A 758 3.34 19.71 23.87
N GLN A 759 4.59 20.11 23.65
CA GLN A 759 5.77 19.24 23.72
C GLN A 759 6.03 18.75 25.14
N LEU A 760 5.91 19.66 26.12
CA LEU A 760 6.05 19.31 27.54
C LEU A 760 4.95 18.34 27.99
N SER A 761 3.73 18.49 27.47
CA SER A 761 2.59 17.62 27.83
C SER A 761 2.81 16.14 27.48
N VAL A 762 3.60 15.84 26.44
CA VAL A 762 3.95 14.47 26.05
C VAL A 762 4.92 13.86 27.06
N GLN A 763 5.94 14.62 27.47
CA GLN A 763 6.89 14.20 28.50
C GLN A 763 6.20 13.93 29.84
N LEU A 764 5.35 14.85 30.29
CA LEU A 764 4.63 14.72 31.57
C LEU A 764 3.65 13.53 31.60
N ARG A 765 3.03 13.19 30.46
CA ARG A 765 2.14 12.02 30.36
C ARG A 765 2.85 10.70 30.68
N SER A 766 4.13 10.58 30.32
CA SER A 766 4.90 9.35 30.53
C SER A 766 5.18 9.02 32.01
N ILE A 767 5.08 10.01 32.89
CA ILE A 767 5.34 9.89 34.34
C ILE A 767 4.07 10.14 35.18
N ALA A 768 2.89 10.22 34.54
CA ALA A 768 1.63 10.56 35.20
C ALA A 768 1.22 9.56 36.30
N SER A 769 1.76 8.33 36.26
CA SER A 769 1.51 7.28 37.25
C SER A 769 2.66 7.09 38.26
N LEU A 770 3.76 7.83 38.14
CA LEU A 770 4.92 7.67 39.03
C LEU A 770 4.56 8.19 40.43
N LYS A 771 4.79 7.35 41.45
CA LYS A 771 4.46 7.65 42.84
C LYS A 771 5.71 7.79 43.70
N HIS A 772 5.65 8.73 44.63
CA HIS A 772 6.71 8.91 45.61
C HIS A 772 6.72 7.76 46.60
N GLN A 773 7.90 7.14 46.76
CA GLN A 773 8.06 5.86 47.47
C GLN A 773 7.66 5.94 48.95
N VAL A 774 7.73 7.13 49.57
CA VAL A 774 7.44 7.34 50.99
C VAL A 774 6.00 7.81 51.24
N SER A 775 5.47 8.69 50.40
CA SER A 775 4.18 9.37 50.62
C SER A 775 3.04 8.75 49.82
N GLY A 776 3.33 7.96 48.77
CA GLY A 776 2.34 7.31 47.91
C GLY A 776 1.57 8.25 46.98
N LYS A 777 1.82 9.56 47.03
CA LYS A 777 1.28 10.57 46.12
C LYS A 777 1.93 10.48 44.74
N LEU A 778 1.29 11.05 43.72
CA LEU A 778 1.89 11.19 42.39
C LEU A 778 3.03 12.22 42.45
N CYS A 779 4.20 11.93 41.85
CA CYS A 779 5.34 12.85 41.91
C CYS A 779 4.98 14.24 41.32
N LEU A 780 4.12 14.28 40.29
CA LEU A 780 3.66 15.54 39.68
C LEU A 780 2.77 16.35 40.62
N GLU A 781 1.99 15.68 41.48
CA GLU A 781 1.15 16.34 42.50
C GLU A 781 2.04 16.96 43.59
N GLU A 782 3.05 16.22 44.05
CA GLU A 782 4.00 16.72 45.05
C GLU A 782 4.88 17.85 44.53
N HIS A 783 5.35 17.76 43.29
CA HIS A 783 6.12 18.84 42.67
C HIS A 783 5.28 20.11 42.50
N ALA A 784 4.00 19.99 42.13
CA ALA A 784 3.08 21.13 42.08
C ALA A 784 2.81 21.72 43.48
N GLU A 785 2.65 20.90 44.51
CA GLU A 785 2.54 21.35 45.90
C GLU A 785 3.81 22.08 46.37
N HIS A 786 4.99 21.59 46.00
CA HIS A 786 6.28 22.22 46.29
C HIS A 786 6.38 23.60 45.64
N LEU A 787 6.11 23.72 44.34
CA LEU A 787 6.10 24.99 43.61
C LEU A 787 5.10 25.99 44.21
N LEU A 788 3.88 25.55 44.56
CA LEU A 788 2.87 26.39 45.20
C LEU A 788 3.29 26.86 46.61
N SER A 789 4.03 26.01 47.34
CA SER A 789 4.56 26.35 48.67
C SER A 789 5.75 27.31 48.62
N GLU A 790 6.55 27.29 47.55
CA GLU A 790 7.65 28.25 47.33
C GLU A 790 7.16 29.61 46.84
N VAL A 791 6.14 29.63 45.97
CA VAL A 791 5.48 30.87 45.53
C VAL A 791 4.77 31.54 46.71
N GLY A 792 4.12 30.77 47.58
CA GLY A 792 3.50 31.28 48.82
C GLY A 792 4.49 31.69 49.93
N ARG A 793 5.81 31.51 49.74
CA ARG A 793 6.86 32.02 50.63
C ARG A 793 7.59 33.26 50.07
N LYS A 794 7.32 33.65 48.82
CA LYS A 794 7.86 34.86 48.17
C LYS A 794 6.83 35.99 48.00
N GLU A 795 5.60 35.78 48.46
CA GLU A 795 4.66 36.85 48.85
C GLU A 795 4.73 37.08 50.37
#